data_AF-A0A958GLC8-F1
#
_entry.id   AF-A0A958GLC8-F1
#
_cell.length_a   1.000
_cell.length_b   1.000
_cell.length_c   1.000
_cell.angle_alpha   90.00
_cell.angle_beta   90.00
_cell.angle_gamma   90.00
#
_symmetry.space_group_name_H-M   'P 1'
#
loop_
_entity.id
_entity.type
_entity.pdbx_description
1 polymer ?
#
loop_
_entity_poly.entity_id
_entity_poly.type
_entity_poly.pdbx_seq_one_letter_code
_entity_poly.pdbx_strand_id
1 'polypeptide(L)'
;MAKRMLDTSESTDLGDLTARMREEWDRRIQHDYRFWMSDGIESDAEMWATGERDFTMLTRGIAAEWMHQSTALEVGCGVGRLLRAAAGRFNFVMGVDVSAAAIEKARRLLADVENVKPMLGNGLDLSEISTASVDFAYTFAAMSSMPVAVIAAYIGELARVVKPKGLLRLQMYLGSAQHTCSEDTIAIRSFSREQFLKAVECAGFDLQYTEEIQLPFEVSNPALGLFAEVVALERRSTPGATAAQIEPLLLPEGEQAAGVAWNGSETEYLMALARARQHLESGCEQEAKRAIEFAVAHYGQAEQEVLDLLEELRTLDSASSGTPPASVTKSTSEKGTDALGRLFRAEVYEQNTRALRDLFPATANDALAVAIPEVISVSESVEGQPVLSLRKLPLSHREKPVRSAERWAERALNNPSARAKDILLVVGFADAYHLEALAAIWEKELLVFEPTPAVLHAACGIRDLRHVFPRISSLITSIPQLREVIARIDIDRTELIIHPQTQATAGETAVEARRLFQSARGLGKLRPSIGVVGPMYGGSLPIAQYTAQALTNLEQRVTPYELDEYYKPYVGLSKFLRDPGRQSVVESQFVEVLSTLVLEAVSERPVDILICLAQAPLSPRVLTELRNRGVITVMWFVEDCRRFLTWQQIAPFYDYMFLIQKNDFPRLVEQAGAGRALYLPVACDPVRHAPVSLSEAERQEFGSAVSFVGAGYNNRRHVFATLADRDFKIWGTEWPNCLPFSRIVQRGGARVSVEDYTKVFNASTININLHSSMERDGVEPNGDFVNPRTFELAAVGAFQLVDNRTLLPELFVPGKEVATFSDEQELHDKIDYYLAHPEERASLTEAARARVLAEHTYEQRVKTMLEHIFADRFDELTTRIQRGPWPRTLQAAKPYPELAAKLDAVYQRGCEPTLDELVGDIQQGKGKLNDAEQKLLFLHHLRGQIKQVRKARREDDQQKI
;
A
#
# COMPACT_ATOMS: atom_id res chain seq x y z
N MET A 1 39.86 -6.91 32.19
CA MET A 1 38.72 -6.95 31.24
C MET A 1 38.95 -6.21 29.91
N ALA A 2 40.18 -5.77 29.58
CA ALA A 2 40.50 -5.09 28.31
C ALA A 2 41.63 -5.80 27.51
N LYS A 3 41.65 -7.15 27.51
CA LYS A 3 42.67 -7.93 26.78
C LYS A 3 42.12 -9.19 26.09
N ARG A 4 40.81 -9.19 25.78
CA ARG A 4 40.10 -10.31 25.13
C ARG A 4 39.35 -9.87 23.87
N MET A 5 39.87 -8.85 23.17
CA MET A 5 39.21 -8.20 22.02
C MET A 5 40.02 -8.27 20.71
N LEU A 6 40.98 -9.18 20.61
CA LEU A 6 41.77 -9.41 19.41
C LEU A 6 42.10 -10.91 19.27
N ASP A 7 41.07 -11.73 19.16
CA ASP A 7 41.06 -13.04 18.50
C ASP A 7 39.64 -13.60 18.61
N THR A 8 38.94 -13.78 17.49
CA THR A 8 37.81 -14.72 17.31
C THR A 8 37.24 -14.54 15.90
N SER A 9 37.90 -15.15 14.93
CA SER A 9 37.17 -15.85 13.87
C SER A 9 36.91 -17.25 14.40
N GLU A 10 35.96 -17.38 15.33
CA GLU A 10 35.41 -18.67 15.72
C GLU A 10 34.13 -18.83 14.90
N SER A 11 34.17 -19.75 13.92
CA SER A 11 32.94 -20.34 13.39
C SER A 11 32.18 -20.93 14.57
N THR A 12 30.93 -20.54 14.78
CA THR A 12 30.05 -21.15 15.77
C THR A 12 30.10 -22.68 15.60
N ASP A 13 30.50 -23.41 16.65
CA ASP A 13 30.53 -24.88 16.60
C ASP A 13 29.09 -25.40 16.43
N LEU A 14 28.84 -26.22 15.40
CA LEU A 14 27.53 -26.83 15.14
C LEU A 14 27.02 -27.60 16.37
N GLY A 15 27.93 -28.16 17.19
CA GLY A 15 27.60 -28.82 18.45
C GLY A 15 26.95 -27.88 19.46
N ASP A 16 27.51 -26.69 19.64
CA ASP A 16 26.99 -25.67 20.57
C ASP A 16 25.63 -25.13 20.10
N LEU A 17 25.47 -24.93 18.78
CA LEU A 17 24.22 -24.46 18.18
C LEU A 17 23.04 -25.43 18.40
N THR A 18 23.30 -26.74 18.29
CA THR A 18 22.23 -27.75 18.48
C THR A 18 21.88 -28.01 19.94
N ALA A 19 22.86 -27.92 20.83
CA ALA A 19 22.61 -27.92 22.27
C ALA A 19 21.70 -26.74 22.67
N ARG A 20 21.99 -25.55 22.13
CA ARG A 20 21.17 -24.34 22.31
C ARG A 20 19.75 -24.53 21.76
N MET A 21 19.59 -25.01 20.53
CA MET A 21 18.27 -25.29 19.95
C MET A 21 17.45 -26.22 20.84
N ARG A 22 18.06 -27.28 21.36
CA ARG A 22 17.39 -28.21 22.28
C ARG A 22 16.91 -27.50 23.54
N GLU A 23 17.79 -26.75 24.20
CA GLU A 23 17.48 -26.04 25.44
C GLU A 23 16.35 -25.03 25.25
N GLU A 24 16.42 -24.22 24.18
CA GLU A 24 15.44 -23.19 23.88
C GLU A 24 14.07 -23.78 23.53
N TRP A 25 14.02 -24.85 22.73
CA TRP A 25 12.75 -25.51 22.40
C TRP A 25 12.19 -26.31 23.58
N ASP A 26 13.00 -27.00 24.38
CA ASP A 26 12.52 -27.67 25.60
C ASP A 26 11.82 -26.68 26.54
N ARG A 27 12.43 -25.51 26.71
CA ARG A 27 11.87 -24.41 27.51
C ARG A 27 10.54 -23.90 26.95
N ARG A 28 10.44 -23.65 25.64
CA ARG A 28 9.18 -23.22 24.98
C ARG A 28 8.07 -24.25 25.18
N ILE A 29 8.36 -25.53 24.96
CA ILE A 29 7.37 -26.61 25.12
C ILE A 29 6.86 -26.74 26.56
N GLN A 30 7.75 -26.57 27.54
CA GLN A 30 7.39 -26.60 28.96
C GLN A 30 6.50 -25.41 29.36
N HIS A 31 6.66 -24.27 28.68
CA HIS A 31 5.82 -23.10 28.88
C HIS A 31 4.40 -23.30 28.36
N ASP A 32 4.23 -23.43 27.05
CA ASP A 32 2.94 -23.66 26.39
C ASP A 32 3.15 -24.27 25.01
N TYR A 33 3.16 -25.60 24.95
CA TYR A 33 3.37 -26.31 23.70
C TYR A 33 2.30 -26.01 22.63
N ARG A 34 1.06 -25.67 23.00
CA ARG A 34 0.02 -25.36 22.00
C ARG A 34 0.28 -24.00 21.38
N PHE A 35 0.75 -23.05 22.19
CA PHE A 35 1.18 -21.75 21.70
C PHE A 35 2.38 -21.85 20.75
N TRP A 36 3.45 -22.54 21.17
CA TRP A 36 4.69 -22.55 20.40
C TRP A 36 4.71 -23.51 19.20
N MET A 37 3.90 -24.57 19.20
CA MET A 37 3.92 -25.61 18.15
C MET A 37 2.60 -25.77 17.38
N SER A 38 1.54 -25.05 17.76
CA SER A 38 0.19 -25.31 17.24
C SER A 38 -0.66 -24.06 17.12
N ASP A 39 -0.09 -22.98 16.59
CA ASP A 39 -0.81 -21.78 16.18
C ASP A 39 -1.61 -21.10 17.31
N GLY A 40 -1.21 -21.23 18.57
CA GLY A 40 -1.87 -20.51 19.67
C GLY A 40 -3.22 -21.06 20.10
N ILE A 41 -3.63 -22.22 19.60
CA ILE A 41 -4.91 -22.87 19.95
C ILE A 41 -5.06 -23.17 21.45
N GLU A 42 -6.31 -23.30 21.90
CA GLU A 42 -6.62 -23.42 23.32
C GLU A 42 -6.79 -24.88 23.78
N SER A 43 -7.05 -25.82 22.85
CA SER A 43 -7.32 -27.22 23.18
C SER A 43 -6.60 -28.23 22.29
N ASP A 44 -6.42 -29.46 22.80
CA ASP A 44 -5.86 -30.56 21.99
C ASP A 44 -6.80 -30.95 20.85
N ALA A 45 -8.11 -30.83 21.01
CA ALA A 45 -9.07 -31.16 19.95
C ALA A 45 -8.88 -30.25 18.71
N GLU A 46 -8.71 -28.96 18.95
CA GLU A 46 -8.37 -28.00 17.88
C GLU A 46 -7.02 -28.30 17.25
N MET A 47 -6.05 -28.77 18.05
CA MET A 47 -4.71 -29.13 17.57
C MET A 47 -4.77 -30.25 16.55
N TRP A 48 -5.57 -31.27 16.85
CA TRP A 48 -5.76 -32.39 15.94
C TRP A 48 -6.51 -31.96 14.68
N ALA A 49 -7.50 -31.06 14.80
CA ALA A 49 -8.23 -30.54 13.65
C ALA A 49 -7.33 -29.72 12.71
N THR A 50 -6.45 -28.87 13.25
CA THR A 50 -5.49 -28.12 12.41
C THR A 50 -4.43 -29.04 11.81
N GLY A 51 -3.96 -30.04 12.57
CA GLY A 51 -3.04 -31.08 12.05
C GLY A 51 -3.62 -31.81 10.84
N GLU A 52 -4.90 -32.20 10.91
CA GLU A 52 -5.60 -32.87 9.82
C GLU A 52 -5.74 -31.97 8.58
N ARG A 53 -6.08 -30.70 8.78
CA ARG A 53 -6.16 -29.69 7.72
C ARG A 53 -4.83 -29.51 7.00
N ASP A 54 -3.76 -29.25 7.75
CA ASP A 54 -2.44 -28.93 7.18
C ASP A 54 -1.81 -30.16 6.51
N PHE A 55 -1.96 -31.34 7.12
CA PHE A 55 -1.46 -32.58 6.53
C PHE A 55 -2.18 -32.97 5.23
N THR A 56 -3.45 -32.59 5.09
CA THR A 56 -4.20 -32.76 3.83
C THR A 56 -3.59 -31.94 2.69
N MET A 57 -3.00 -30.77 2.98
CA MET A 57 -2.29 -29.98 1.96
C MET A 57 -1.02 -30.70 1.49
N LEU A 58 -0.23 -31.25 2.43
CA LEU A 58 1.02 -31.95 2.12
C LEU A 58 0.81 -33.23 1.30
N THR A 59 -0.33 -33.89 1.49
CA THR A 59 -0.66 -35.16 0.82
C THR A 59 -1.45 -35.00 -0.47
N ARG A 60 -1.72 -33.76 -0.90
CA ARG A 60 -2.47 -33.49 -2.13
C ARG A 60 -1.77 -34.11 -3.36
N GLY A 61 -2.56 -34.83 -4.15
CA GLY A 61 -2.11 -35.48 -5.38
C GLY A 61 -1.38 -36.81 -5.15
N ILE A 62 -1.35 -37.34 -3.93
CA ILE A 62 -0.76 -38.66 -3.62
C ILE A 62 -1.89 -39.68 -3.48
N ALA A 63 -1.74 -40.84 -4.14
CA ALA A 63 -2.74 -41.91 -4.09
C ALA A 63 -2.85 -42.51 -2.67
N ALA A 64 -4.07 -42.69 -2.18
CA ALA A 64 -4.32 -43.22 -0.84
C ALA A 64 -3.75 -44.63 -0.67
N GLU A 65 -3.88 -45.49 -1.69
CA GLU A 65 -3.36 -46.86 -1.68
C GLU A 65 -1.84 -46.89 -1.53
N TRP A 66 -1.14 -45.95 -2.15
CA TRP A 66 0.31 -45.81 -2.03
C TRP A 66 0.69 -45.37 -0.61
N MET A 67 0.00 -44.37 -0.06
CA MET A 67 0.26 -43.90 1.31
C MET A 67 0.07 -45.02 2.33
N HIS A 68 -1.02 -45.79 2.23
CA HIS A 68 -1.34 -46.89 3.16
C HIS A 68 -0.31 -48.03 3.16
N GLN A 69 0.59 -48.10 2.18
CA GLN A 69 1.69 -49.07 2.12
C GLN A 69 3.07 -48.44 2.41
N SER A 70 3.11 -47.12 2.56
CA SER A 70 4.33 -46.32 2.62
C SER A 70 4.73 -45.98 4.05
N THR A 71 6.03 -45.75 4.24
CA THR A 71 6.60 -45.21 5.48
C THR A 71 6.79 -43.70 5.36
N ALA A 72 6.25 -42.95 6.33
CA ALA A 72 6.37 -41.50 6.40
C ALA A 72 7.38 -41.03 7.48
N LEU A 73 8.04 -39.90 7.24
CA LEU A 73 8.93 -39.22 8.21
C LEU A 73 8.58 -37.74 8.31
N GLU A 74 8.37 -37.24 9.53
CA GLU A 74 8.32 -35.81 9.83
C GLU A 74 9.61 -35.34 10.51
N VAL A 75 10.20 -34.25 10.01
CA VAL A 75 11.31 -33.54 10.67
C VAL A 75 10.79 -32.28 11.34
N GLY A 76 11.04 -32.15 12.64
CA GLY A 76 10.48 -31.11 13.49
C GLY A 76 9.04 -31.43 13.92
N CYS A 77 8.79 -32.69 14.32
CA CYS A 77 7.44 -33.18 14.58
C CYS A 77 6.76 -32.59 15.84
N GLY A 78 7.52 -31.86 16.67
CA GLY A 78 7.05 -31.23 17.90
C GLY A 78 6.33 -32.22 18.81
N VAL A 79 5.11 -31.86 19.21
CA VAL A 79 4.25 -32.70 20.06
C VAL A 79 3.44 -33.75 19.29
N GLY A 80 3.71 -33.91 17.98
CA GLY A 80 3.08 -34.93 17.14
C GLY A 80 1.75 -34.52 16.49
N ARG A 81 1.52 -33.21 16.30
CA ARG A 81 0.29 -32.66 15.70
C ARG A 81 -0.02 -33.28 14.34
N LEU A 82 0.94 -33.24 13.41
CA LEU A 82 0.78 -33.82 12.07
C LEU A 82 1.01 -35.33 12.08
N LEU A 83 1.85 -35.87 12.96
CA LEU A 83 2.02 -37.32 13.12
C LEU A 83 0.68 -38.05 13.31
N ARG A 84 -0.24 -37.48 14.09
CA ARG A 84 -1.58 -38.08 14.29
C ARG A 84 -2.39 -38.15 13.00
N ALA A 85 -2.36 -37.09 12.21
CA ALA A 85 -3.03 -37.03 10.90
C ALA A 85 -2.37 -37.99 9.89
N ALA A 86 -1.04 -38.10 9.92
CA ALA A 86 -0.27 -39.01 9.09
C ALA A 86 -0.54 -40.48 9.44
N ALA A 87 -0.72 -40.80 10.72
CA ALA A 87 -1.00 -42.16 11.21
C ALA A 87 -2.24 -42.78 10.55
N GLY A 88 -3.26 -41.96 10.25
CA GLY A 88 -4.47 -42.41 9.56
C GLY A 88 -4.29 -42.68 8.05
N ARG A 89 -3.16 -42.30 7.45
CA ARG A 89 -2.91 -42.37 6.00
C ARG A 89 -1.74 -43.26 5.62
N PHE A 90 -0.78 -43.47 6.52
CA PHE A 90 0.46 -44.20 6.25
C PHE A 90 0.56 -45.51 7.03
N ASN A 91 1.29 -46.49 6.49
CA ASN A 91 1.51 -47.76 7.18
C ASN A 91 2.30 -47.57 8.48
N PHE A 92 3.33 -46.72 8.44
CA PHE A 92 4.17 -46.41 9.59
C PHE A 92 4.66 -44.95 9.49
N VAL A 93 4.65 -44.23 10.60
CA VAL A 93 5.05 -42.82 10.65
C VAL A 93 6.11 -42.63 11.72
N MET A 94 7.24 -42.05 11.33
CA MET A 94 8.29 -41.61 12.24
C MET A 94 8.23 -40.09 12.38
N GLY A 95 8.47 -39.59 13.60
CA GLY A 95 8.63 -38.17 13.85
C GLY A 95 9.92 -37.92 14.59
N VAL A 96 10.73 -36.98 14.11
CA VAL A 96 11.99 -36.58 14.77
C VAL A 96 11.86 -35.14 15.24
N ASP A 97 12.25 -34.88 16.48
CA ASP A 97 12.37 -33.53 17.02
C ASP A 97 13.60 -33.41 17.93
N VAL A 98 14.22 -32.23 17.98
CA VAL A 98 15.41 -31.97 18.80
C VAL A 98 15.07 -31.82 20.29
N SER A 99 13.83 -31.43 20.60
CA SER A 99 13.32 -31.21 21.96
C SER A 99 12.92 -32.52 22.63
N ALA A 100 13.58 -32.83 23.76
CA ALA A 100 13.22 -33.95 24.59
C ALA A 100 11.82 -33.77 25.21
N ALA A 101 11.48 -32.54 25.60
CA ALA A 101 10.16 -32.19 26.14
C ALA A 101 9.05 -32.41 25.11
N ALA A 102 9.28 -32.03 23.85
CA ALA A 102 8.34 -32.26 22.74
C ALA A 102 8.10 -33.75 22.52
N ILE A 103 9.15 -34.55 22.44
CA ILE A 103 9.05 -36.00 22.21
C ILE A 103 8.39 -36.73 23.38
N GLU A 104 8.70 -36.35 24.62
CA GLU A 104 8.01 -36.92 25.78
C GLU A 104 6.51 -36.60 25.74
N LYS A 105 6.16 -35.36 25.37
CA LYS A 105 4.76 -34.95 25.22
C LYS A 105 4.08 -35.69 24.08
N ALA A 106 4.73 -35.84 22.93
CA ALA A 106 4.23 -36.58 21.77
C ALA A 106 3.92 -38.03 22.11
N ARG A 107 4.84 -38.73 22.81
CA ARG A 107 4.63 -40.12 23.26
C ARG A 107 3.42 -40.26 24.19
N ARG A 108 3.13 -39.25 25.00
CA ARG A 108 1.93 -39.25 25.87
C ARG A 108 0.66 -38.95 25.07
N LEU A 109 0.68 -37.96 24.19
CA LEU A 109 -0.48 -37.53 23.41
C LEU A 109 -0.90 -38.52 22.32
N LEU A 110 0.04 -39.33 21.83
CA LEU A 110 -0.15 -40.33 20.79
C LEU A 110 -0.10 -41.76 21.34
N ALA A 111 -0.26 -41.95 22.65
CA ALA A 111 -0.23 -43.27 23.27
C ALA A 111 -1.32 -44.22 22.75
N ASP A 112 -2.39 -43.67 22.16
CA ASP A 112 -3.49 -44.38 21.51
C ASP A 112 -3.22 -44.73 20.03
N VAL A 113 -2.07 -44.33 19.47
CA VAL A 113 -1.73 -44.50 18.05
C VAL A 113 -0.56 -45.47 17.90
N GLU A 114 -0.83 -46.68 17.41
CA GLU A 114 0.15 -47.78 17.41
C GLU A 114 1.22 -47.69 16.32
N ASN A 115 0.93 -47.04 15.18
CA ASN A 115 1.81 -46.99 14.01
C ASN A 115 2.66 -45.70 13.92
N VAL A 116 2.80 -44.97 15.03
CA VAL A 116 3.63 -43.76 15.11
C VAL A 116 4.80 -43.97 16.06
N LYS A 117 5.99 -43.50 15.66
CA LYS A 117 7.21 -43.53 16.47
C LYS A 117 7.84 -42.15 16.61
N PRO A 118 7.59 -41.43 17.72
CA PRO A 118 8.30 -40.20 18.06
C PRO A 118 9.73 -40.50 18.58
N MET A 119 10.72 -39.86 17.98
CA MET A 119 12.16 -40.10 18.16
C MET A 119 12.88 -38.80 18.53
N LEU A 120 13.80 -38.88 19.49
CA LEU A 120 14.62 -37.74 19.89
C LEU A 120 15.79 -37.59 18.92
N GLY A 121 15.81 -36.49 18.18
CA GLY A 121 16.88 -36.12 17.27
C GLY A 121 18.05 -35.45 17.99
N ASN A 122 19.24 -35.54 17.38
CA ASN A 122 20.41 -34.79 17.83
C ASN A 122 20.44 -33.33 17.31
N GLY A 123 19.48 -32.94 16.46
CA GLY A 123 19.41 -31.61 15.87
C GLY A 123 20.30 -31.39 14.64
N LEU A 124 21.04 -32.42 14.20
CA LEU A 124 22.02 -32.33 13.12
C LEU A 124 21.79 -33.36 12.02
N ASP A 125 21.46 -34.60 12.39
CA ASP A 125 21.34 -35.70 11.45
C ASP A 125 20.16 -36.63 11.76
N LEU A 126 19.96 -37.60 10.87
CA LEU A 126 18.94 -38.63 10.96
C LEU A 126 19.58 -40.02 11.11
N SER A 127 20.70 -40.12 11.84
CA SER A 127 21.51 -41.35 11.95
C SER A 127 20.75 -42.57 12.48
N GLU A 128 19.71 -42.38 13.30
CA GLU A 128 18.83 -43.46 13.76
C GLU A 128 17.92 -44.02 12.65
N ILE A 129 17.84 -43.35 11.50
CA ILE A 129 17.03 -43.73 10.34
C ILE A 129 17.95 -44.28 9.25
N SER A 130 17.62 -45.50 8.80
CA SER A 130 18.39 -46.20 7.77
C SER A 130 18.31 -45.47 6.42
N THR A 131 19.41 -45.50 5.67
CA THR A 131 19.48 -44.96 4.29
C THR A 131 18.41 -45.60 3.40
N ALA A 132 17.75 -44.80 2.56
CA ALA A 132 16.70 -45.23 1.63
C ALA A 132 15.61 -46.11 2.27
N SER A 133 15.12 -45.72 3.45
CA SER A 133 14.08 -46.44 4.20
C SER A 133 12.72 -45.77 4.20
N VAL A 134 12.65 -44.47 3.86
CA VAL A 134 11.43 -43.65 3.91
C VAL A 134 10.85 -43.45 2.51
N ASP A 135 9.54 -43.59 2.36
CA ASP A 135 8.82 -43.38 1.10
C ASP A 135 8.36 -41.92 0.95
N PHE A 136 7.88 -41.30 2.05
CA PHE A 136 7.40 -39.93 2.10
C PHE A 136 8.02 -39.17 3.27
N ALA A 137 8.72 -38.07 3.03
CA ALA A 137 9.21 -37.20 4.09
C ALA A 137 8.55 -35.82 4.02
N TYR A 138 8.38 -35.17 5.16
CA TYR A 138 7.81 -33.83 5.21
C TYR A 138 8.31 -33.01 6.40
N THR A 139 8.18 -31.70 6.28
CA THR A 139 8.34 -30.74 7.37
C THR A 139 7.31 -29.63 7.19
N PHE A 140 6.79 -29.12 8.30
CA PHE A 140 5.80 -28.06 8.30
C PHE A 140 6.17 -26.97 9.32
N ALA A 141 6.46 -25.76 8.84
CA ALA A 141 6.91 -24.57 9.60
C ALA A 141 8.24 -24.72 10.38
N ALA A 142 8.57 -25.90 10.91
CA ALA A 142 9.73 -26.13 11.77
C ALA A 142 11.06 -25.83 11.08
N MET A 143 11.24 -26.26 9.83
CA MET A 143 12.51 -26.05 9.13
C MET A 143 12.82 -24.57 8.89
N SER A 144 11.79 -23.73 8.73
CA SER A 144 11.98 -22.28 8.52
C SER A 144 12.44 -21.53 9.77
N SER A 145 12.34 -22.13 10.97
CA SER A 145 12.86 -21.53 12.21
C SER A 145 14.25 -22.05 12.61
N MET A 146 14.84 -22.97 11.83
CA MET A 146 16.16 -23.56 12.12
C MET A 146 17.29 -22.72 11.52
N PRO A 147 18.47 -22.64 12.16
CA PRO A 147 19.67 -22.07 11.55
C PRO A 147 19.99 -22.67 10.18
N VAL A 148 20.57 -21.89 9.27
CA VAL A 148 20.75 -22.32 7.87
C VAL A 148 21.68 -23.53 7.76
N ALA A 149 22.72 -23.61 8.60
CA ALA A 149 23.59 -24.79 8.68
C ALA A 149 22.82 -26.07 9.03
N VAL A 150 21.82 -25.96 9.92
CA VAL A 150 20.96 -27.08 10.34
C VAL A 150 19.97 -27.45 9.24
N ILE A 151 19.39 -26.45 8.54
CA ILE A 151 18.55 -26.68 7.35
C ILE A 151 19.33 -27.46 6.29
N ALA A 152 20.55 -27.03 5.98
CA ALA A 152 21.41 -27.67 5.00
C ALA A 152 21.74 -29.14 5.38
N ALA A 153 22.01 -29.38 6.67
CA ALA A 153 22.25 -30.72 7.19
C ALA A 153 21.01 -31.61 7.05
N TYR A 154 19.83 -31.13 7.44
CA TYR A 154 18.59 -31.89 7.29
C TYR A 154 18.20 -32.14 5.83
N ILE A 155 18.38 -31.18 4.93
CA ILE A 155 18.12 -31.39 3.49
C ILE A 155 19.02 -32.51 2.94
N GLY A 156 20.31 -32.52 3.31
CA GLY A 156 21.24 -33.59 2.93
C GLY A 156 20.85 -34.95 3.51
N GLU A 157 20.45 -34.99 4.79
CA GLU A 157 20.03 -36.23 5.46
C GLU A 157 18.68 -36.76 4.93
N LEU A 158 17.75 -35.88 4.57
CA LEU A 158 16.53 -36.24 3.86
C LEU A 158 16.84 -36.93 2.53
N ALA A 159 17.85 -36.45 1.78
CA ALA A 159 18.29 -37.13 0.57
C ALA A 159 18.91 -38.51 0.83
N ARG A 160 19.47 -38.75 2.02
CA ARG A 160 19.98 -40.06 2.42
C ARG A 160 18.86 -41.03 2.80
N VAL A 161 17.88 -40.59 3.58
CA VAL A 161 16.86 -41.50 4.16
C VAL A 161 15.67 -41.76 3.23
N VAL A 162 15.33 -40.81 2.34
CA VAL A 162 14.24 -40.97 1.37
C VAL A 162 14.70 -41.91 0.24
N LYS A 163 13.86 -42.90 -0.09
CA LYS A 163 14.11 -43.85 -1.18
C LYS A 163 14.21 -43.12 -2.53
N PRO A 164 14.95 -43.65 -3.51
CA PRO A 164 14.85 -43.18 -4.89
C PRO A 164 13.38 -43.18 -5.35
N LYS A 165 12.94 -42.08 -5.98
CA LYS A 165 11.53 -41.79 -6.33
C LYS A 165 10.58 -41.63 -5.15
N GLY A 166 11.10 -41.59 -3.92
CA GLY A 166 10.35 -41.18 -2.74
C GLY A 166 10.04 -39.68 -2.81
N LEU A 167 9.00 -39.29 -2.09
CA LEU A 167 8.44 -37.94 -2.14
C LEU A 167 8.87 -37.13 -0.92
N LEU A 168 9.17 -35.85 -1.15
CA LEU A 168 9.48 -34.88 -0.09
C LEU A 168 8.52 -33.68 -0.21
N ARG A 169 8.01 -33.20 0.92
CA ARG A 169 7.15 -32.01 1.01
C ARG A 169 7.69 -31.05 2.06
N LEU A 170 8.14 -29.88 1.63
CA LEU A 170 8.69 -28.87 2.52
C LEU A 170 7.76 -27.67 2.54
N GLN A 171 7.14 -27.36 3.68
CA GLN A 171 6.55 -26.04 3.85
C GLN A 171 7.67 -25.06 4.24
N MET A 172 7.88 -24.06 3.38
CA MET A 172 8.94 -23.06 3.50
C MET A 172 8.40 -21.66 3.25
N TYR A 173 9.09 -20.65 3.76
CA TYR A 173 8.84 -19.27 3.34
C TYR A 173 9.80 -18.91 2.19
N LEU A 174 9.25 -18.62 1.02
CA LEU A 174 10.01 -18.25 -0.18
C LEU A 174 9.65 -16.83 -0.63
N GLY A 175 10.61 -16.12 -1.24
CA GLY A 175 10.42 -14.77 -1.78
C GLY A 175 11.62 -13.85 -1.50
N SER A 176 11.44 -12.81 -0.70
CA SER A 176 12.54 -11.95 -0.23
C SER A 176 13.33 -12.68 0.86
N ALA A 177 14.65 -12.78 0.71
CA ALA A 177 15.51 -13.35 1.74
C ALA A 177 15.56 -12.42 2.97
N GLN A 178 15.58 -13.00 4.17
CA GLN A 178 15.64 -12.26 5.43
C GLN A 178 16.99 -12.52 6.13
N HIS A 179 17.60 -11.47 6.68
CA HIS A 179 18.80 -11.61 7.48
C HIS A 179 18.44 -11.84 8.95
N THR A 180 18.62 -13.07 9.42
CA THR A 180 18.48 -13.44 10.83
C THR A 180 19.85 -13.65 11.48
N CYS A 181 19.90 -13.57 12.82
CA CYS A 181 21.10 -13.99 13.56
C CYS A 181 21.34 -15.49 13.34
N SER A 182 22.59 -15.89 13.11
CA SER A 182 22.96 -17.29 12.85
C SER A 182 22.66 -18.25 14.01
N GLU A 183 22.47 -17.71 15.21
CA GLU A 183 22.19 -18.48 16.42
C GLU A 183 20.69 -18.46 16.83
N ASP A 184 19.84 -17.75 16.10
CA ASP A 184 18.41 -17.64 16.43
C ASP A 184 17.63 -18.91 16.03
N THR A 185 16.83 -19.44 16.94
CA THR A 185 16.15 -20.73 16.79
C THR A 185 14.62 -20.63 16.65
N ILE A 186 14.09 -19.41 16.55
CA ILE A 186 12.64 -19.16 16.41
C ILE A 186 12.29 -18.18 15.29
N ALA A 187 13.20 -17.28 14.91
CA ALA A 187 12.97 -16.35 13.81
C ALA A 187 12.70 -17.11 12.50
N ILE A 188 11.67 -16.68 11.79
CA ILE A 188 11.31 -17.27 10.49
C ILE A 188 12.30 -16.81 9.43
N ARG A 189 12.95 -17.78 8.81
CA ARG A 189 13.84 -17.60 7.66
C ARG A 189 13.05 -17.77 6.38
N SER A 190 13.28 -16.85 5.46
CA SER A 190 12.84 -16.96 4.08
C SER A 190 14.02 -16.96 3.13
N PHE A 191 13.86 -17.67 2.03
CA PHE A 191 14.88 -17.80 1.00
C PHE A 191 14.35 -17.30 -0.32
N SER A 192 15.22 -16.78 -1.18
CA SER A 192 14.80 -16.58 -2.56
C SER A 192 14.47 -17.93 -3.19
N ARG A 193 13.41 -17.95 -4.01
CA ARG A 193 12.92 -19.17 -4.64
C ARG A 193 14.02 -19.86 -5.45
N GLU A 194 14.81 -19.08 -6.20
CA GLU A 194 15.90 -19.60 -7.02
C GLU A 194 16.98 -20.31 -6.19
N GLN A 195 17.40 -19.70 -5.07
CA GLN A 195 18.46 -20.21 -4.23
C GLN A 195 18.04 -21.49 -3.50
N PHE A 196 16.83 -21.47 -2.94
CA PHE A 196 16.27 -22.65 -2.27
C PHE A 196 16.14 -23.83 -3.24
N LEU A 197 15.62 -23.58 -4.45
CA LEU A 197 15.49 -24.62 -5.48
C LEU A 197 16.85 -25.18 -5.92
N LYS A 198 17.87 -24.33 -6.08
CA LYS A 198 19.25 -24.78 -6.34
C LYS A 198 19.80 -25.65 -5.21
N ALA A 199 19.53 -25.29 -3.95
CA ALA A 199 20.00 -26.04 -2.80
C ALA A 199 19.38 -27.45 -2.73
N VAL A 200 18.06 -27.57 -2.91
CA VAL A 200 17.38 -28.88 -2.91
C VAL A 200 17.73 -29.72 -4.15
N GLU A 201 17.97 -29.08 -5.30
CA GLU A 201 18.47 -29.76 -6.49
C GLU A 201 19.88 -30.33 -6.26
N CYS A 202 20.76 -29.53 -5.65
CA CYS A 202 22.11 -29.94 -5.25
C CYS A 202 22.07 -31.13 -4.27
N ALA A 203 21.11 -31.12 -3.34
CA ALA A 203 20.87 -32.23 -2.42
C ALA A 203 20.31 -33.50 -3.09
N GLY A 204 19.96 -33.45 -4.39
CA GLY A 204 19.51 -34.62 -5.14
C GLY A 204 18.00 -34.79 -5.21
N PHE A 205 17.24 -33.69 -5.19
CA PHE A 205 15.80 -33.70 -5.41
C PHE A 205 15.42 -33.02 -6.74
N ASP A 206 14.35 -33.53 -7.38
CA ASP A 206 13.70 -32.88 -8.52
C ASP A 206 12.45 -32.15 -8.05
N LEU A 207 12.29 -30.90 -8.49
CA LEU A 207 11.08 -30.13 -8.26
C LEU A 207 9.92 -30.71 -9.06
N GLN A 208 8.83 -31.05 -8.36
CA GLN A 208 7.55 -31.43 -8.97
C GLN A 208 6.68 -30.19 -9.17
N TYR A 209 6.46 -29.43 -8.10
CA TYR A 209 5.73 -28.16 -8.13
C TYR A 209 6.02 -27.37 -6.85
N THR A 210 5.69 -26.07 -6.87
CA THR A 210 5.47 -25.30 -5.64
C THR A 210 4.03 -24.82 -5.62
N GLU A 211 3.45 -24.77 -4.43
CA GLU A 211 2.10 -24.26 -4.21
C GLU A 211 2.12 -23.27 -3.04
N GLU A 212 1.70 -22.03 -3.29
CA GLU A 212 1.47 -21.07 -2.21
C GLU A 212 0.26 -21.48 -1.39
N ILE A 213 0.40 -21.47 -0.07
CA ILE A 213 -0.67 -21.85 0.86
C ILE A 213 -1.11 -20.64 1.69
N GLN A 214 -2.43 -20.51 1.84
CA GLN A 214 -3.01 -19.54 2.78
C GLN A 214 -3.16 -20.21 4.14
N LEU A 215 -2.36 -19.73 5.10
CA LEU A 215 -2.50 -20.11 6.50
C LEU A 215 -3.54 -19.20 7.19
N PRO A 216 -4.26 -19.70 8.22
CA PRO A 216 -5.32 -18.93 8.91
C PRO A 216 -4.84 -17.66 9.64
N PHE A 217 -3.53 -17.52 9.80
CA PHE A 217 -2.85 -16.40 10.45
C PHE A 217 -1.88 -15.80 9.42
N GLU A 218 -1.89 -14.47 9.28
CA GLU A 218 -1.06 -13.73 8.31
C GLU A 218 0.44 -13.83 8.68
N VAL A 219 1.11 -14.88 8.22
CA VAL A 219 2.58 -14.93 8.16
C VAL A 219 3.08 -14.69 6.74
N SER A 220 2.28 -15.06 5.73
CA SER A 220 2.50 -14.57 4.38
C SER A 220 2.27 -13.07 4.36
N ASN A 221 3.32 -12.31 4.10
CA ASN A 221 3.28 -10.86 3.99
C ASN A 221 3.80 -10.47 2.61
N PRO A 222 2.92 -10.33 1.60
CA PRO A 222 3.31 -9.93 0.26
C PRO A 222 4.06 -8.59 0.23
N ALA A 223 3.78 -7.68 1.18
CA ALA A 223 4.49 -6.40 1.29
C ALA A 223 5.94 -6.54 1.76
N LEU A 224 6.28 -7.63 2.45
CA LEU A 224 7.65 -7.99 2.83
C LEU A 224 8.27 -9.04 1.89
N GLY A 225 7.53 -9.46 0.84
CA GLY A 225 7.93 -10.54 -0.06
C GLY A 225 8.00 -11.91 0.61
N LEU A 226 7.23 -12.15 1.68
CA LEU A 226 7.21 -13.42 2.41
C LEU A 226 6.01 -14.26 1.97
N PHE A 227 6.25 -15.41 1.34
CA PHE A 227 5.19 -16.31 0.87
C PHE A 227 5.37 -17.71 1.47
N ALA A 228 4.36 -18.21 2.20
CA ALA A 228 4.33 -19.59 2.65
C ALA A 228 4.03 -20.53 1.47
N GLU A 229 4.98 -21.38 1.11
CA GLU A 229 4.86 -22.34 0.00
C GLU A 229 5.07 -23.77 0.47
N VAL A 230 4.32 -24.70 -0.11
CA VAL A 230 4.64 -26.13 -0.10
C VAL A 230 5.48 -26.43 -1.34
N VAL A 231 6.72 -26.83 -1.12
CA VAL A 231 7.64 -27.28 -2.16
C VAL A 231 7.55 -28.80 -2.27
N ALA A 232 7.04 -29.28 -3.40
CA ALA A 232 6.90 -30.69 -3.69
C ALA A 232 8.10 -31.21 -4.49
N LEU A 233 8.78 -32.20 -3.92
CA LEU A 233 10.05 -32.73 -4.40
C LEU A 233 9.95 -34.25 -4.59
N GLU A 234 10.71 -34.78 -5.55
CA GLU A 234 10.93 -36.22 -5.75
C GLU A 234 12.42 -36.53 -5.65
N ARG A 235 12.78 -37.65 -5.00
CA ARG A 235 14.18 -38.03 -4.79
C ARG A 235 14.82 -38.64 -6.03
N ARG A 236 15.93 -38.07 -6.50
CA ARG A 236 16.77 -38.64 -7.59
C ARG A 236 17.39 -39.98 -7.20
N SER A 237 17.72 -40.81 -8.19
CA SER A 237 18.46 -42.06 -7.97
C SER A 237 19.95 -41.87 -7.68
N THR A 238 20.49 -40.67 -7.90
CA THR A 238 21.90 -40.33 -7.63
C THR A 238 22.11 -39.87 -6.18
N PRO A 239 23.29 -40.11 -5.57
CA PRO A 239 23.63 -39.52 -4.28
C PRO A 239 23.52 -37.99 -4.30
N GLY A 240 23.05 -37.41 -3.19
CA GLY A 240 22.97 -35.96 -3.01
C GLY A 240 24.30 -35.35 -2.58
N ALA A 241 24.41 -34.02 -2.67
CA ALA A 241 25.53 -33.27 -2.12
C ALA A 241 25.55 -33.28 -0.57
N THR A 242 26.71 -32.99 0.02
CA THR A 242 26.86 -32.88 1.48
C THR A 242 26.32 -31.55 2.02
N ALA A 243 26.08 -31.46 3.33
CA ALA A 243 25.63 -30.22 3.98
C ALA A 243 26.55 -29.02 3.64
N ALA A 244 27.87 -29.22 3.63
CA ALA A 244 28.86 -28.20 3.29
C ALA A 244 28.78 -27.70 1.83
N GLN A 245 28.12 -28.44 0.95
CA GLN A 245 27.87 -28.05 -0.45
C GLN A 245 26.50 -27.38 -0.62
N ILE A 246 25.52 -27.74 0.24
CA ILE A 246 24.15 -27.22 0.22
C ILE A 246 24.10 -25.85 0.90
N GLU A 247 24.76 -25.70 2.05
CA GLU A 247 24.72 -24.51 2.90
C GLU A 247 25.07 -23.20 2.16
N PRO A 248 26.15 -23.12 1.35
CA PRO A 248 26.46 -21.89 0.61
C PRO A 248 25.39 -21.48 -0.41
N LEU A 249 24.56 -22.42 -0.88
CA LEU A 249 23.47 -22.14 -1.80
C LEU A 249 22.26 -21.53 -1.08
N LEU A 250 22.09 -21.82 0.21
CA LEU A 250 21.07 -21.23 1.08
C LEU A 250 21.53 -19.89 1.70
N LEU A 251 22.84 -19.62 1.71
CA LEU A 251 23.45 -18.41 2.28
C LEU A 251 24.00 -17.34 1.29
N PRO A 252 23.37 -16.97 0.16
CA PRO A 252 24.01 -16.00 -0.76
C PRO A 252 24.03 -14.56 -0.23
N GLU A 253 23.11 -14.20 0.65
CA GLU A 253 23.07 -12.90 1.34
C GLU A 253 23.67 -12.99 2.77
N GLY A 254 23.89 -14.22 3.27
CA GLY A 254 24.46 -14.53 4.58
C GLY A 254 23.50 -14.35 5.76
N GLU A 255 23.70 -15.14 6.82
CA GLU A 255 23.22 -14.81 8.17
C GLU A 255 24.19 -13.82 8.82
N GLN A 256 23.69 -12.98 9.73
CA GLN A 256 24.57 -12.08 10.49
C GLN A 256 25.18 -12.84 11.67
N ALA A 257 26.51 -12.74 11.81
CA ALA A 257 27.20 -13.26 12.98
C ALA A 257 26.67 -12.56 14.24
N ALA A 258 26.50 -13.32 15.32
CA ALA A 258 26.06 -12.78 16.60
C ALA A 258 27.03 -11.69 17.09
N GLY A 259 26.53 -10.47 17.30
CA GLY A 259 27.28 -9.37 17.91
C GLY A 259 27.22 -9.40 19.43
N VAL A 260 28.05 -8.60 20.11
CA VAL A 260 28.08 -8.44 21.59
C VAL A 260 26.75 -7.93 22.20
N ALA A 261 25.77 -7.59 21.34
CA ALA A 261 24.43 -7.11 21.72
C ALA A 261 23.30 -8.14 21.49
N TRP A 262 23.60 -9.38 21.10
CA TRP A 262 22.58 -10.42 20.94
C TRP A 262 22.09 -10.92 22.32
N ASN A 263 20.83 -10.62 22.67
CA ASN A 263 20.25 -10.85 24.01
C ASN A 263 19.13 -11.93 24.02
N GLY A 264 19.15 -12.90 23.11
CA GLY A 264 18.01 -13.78 22.85
C GLY A 264 17.07 -13.18 21.79
N SER A 265 16.14 -13.96 21.21
CA SER A 265 15.27 -13.45 20.14
C SER A 265 14.20 -12.52 20.70
N GLU A 266 14.17 -11.26 20.26
CA GLU A 266 13.15 -10.26 20.63
C GLU A 266 11.75 -10.77 20.28
N THR A 267 11.68 -11.56 19.21
CA THR A 267 10.53 -12.33 18.77
C THR A 267 9.89 -13.14 19.90
N GLU A 268 10.67 -13.91 20.66
CA GLU A 268 10.17 -14.77 21.72
C GLU A 268 9.58 -13.97 22.89
N TYR A 269 10.20 -12.86 23.25
CA TYR A 269 9.71 -11.93 24.25
C TYR A 269 8.36 -11.32 23.84
N LEU A 270 8.30 -10.75 22.63
CA LEU A 270 7.09 -10.14 22.09
C LEU A 270 5.95 -11.15 21.95
N MET A 271 6.24 -12.38 21.50
CA MET A 271 5.26 -13.46 21.42
C MET A 271 4.71 -13.86 22.80
N ALA A 272 5.58 -14.00 23.80
CA ALA A 272 5.15 -14.33 25.16
C ALA A 272 4.31 -13.22 25.80
N LEU A 273 4.62 -11.94 25.55
CA LEU A 273 3.80 -10.81 25.99
C LEU A 273 2.43 -10.77 25.30
N ALA A 274 2.39 -10.99 23.99
CA ALA A 274 1.14 -11.08 23.24
C ALA A 274 0.26 -12.21 23.79
N ARG A 275 0.86 -13.37 24.12
CA ARG A 275 0.16 -14.50 24.74
C ARG A 275 -0.32 -14.19 26.15
N ALA A 276 0.49 -13.51 26.96
CA ALA A 276 0.08 -13.05 28.28
C ALA A 276 -1.15 -12.15 28.20
N ARG A 277 -1.16 -11.20 27.24
CA ARG A 277 -2.29 -10.32 26.99
C ARG A 277 -3.55 -11.10 26.57
N GLN A 278 -3.40 -12.06 25.66
CA GLN A 278 -4.51 -12.94 25.27
C GLN A 278 -5.12 -13.68 26.47
N HIS A 279 -4.28 -14.25 27.34
CA HIS A 279 -4.76 -14.93 28.54
C HIS A 279 -5.46 -13.98 29.52
N LEU A 280 -4.96 -12.75 29.67
CA LEU A 280 -5.64 -11.72 30.47
C LEU A 280 -7.01 -11.35 29.90
N GLU A 281 -7.12 -11.17 28.59
CA GLU A 281 -8.38 -10.87 27.91
C GLU A 281 -9.41 -12.00 28.06
N SER A 282 -8.95 -13.25 28.10
CA SER A 282 -9.77 -14.45 28.32
C SER A 282 -10.04 -14.77 29.80
N GLY A 283 -9.48 -14.00 30.74
CA GLY A 283 -9.64 -14.24 32.19
C GLY A 283 -8.85 -15.43 32.74
N CYS A 284 -7.84 -15.92 32.01
CA CYS A 284 -6.95 -17.01 32.39
C CYS A 284 -5.74 -16.47 33.16
N GLU A 285 -5.96 -16.01 34.40
CA GLU A 285 -4.96 -15.33 35.22
C GLU A 285 -3.67 -16.15 35.43
N GLN A 286 -3.81 -17.44 35.73
CA GLN A 286 -2.65 -18.27 36.04
C GLN A 286 -1.76 -18.52 34.82
N GLU A 287 -2.37 -18.65 33.64
CA GLU A 287 -1.70 -18.78 32.35
C GLU A 287 -1.06 -17.47 31.91
N ALA A 288 -1.73 -16.33 32.11
CA ALA A 288 -1.17 -15.00 31.88
C ALA A 288 0.09 -14.76 32.72
N LYS A 289 0.02 -15.12 34.02
CA LYS A 289 1.16 -15.01 34.93
C LYS A 289 2.34 -15.86 34.45
N ARG A 290 2.09 -17.10 34.04
CA ARG A 290 3.14 -17.99 33.49
C ARG A 290 3.78 -17.41 32.23
N ALA A 291 2.99 -16.80 31.35
CA ALA A 291 3.50 -16.15 30.13
C ALA A 291 4.38 -14.93 30.41
N ILE A 292 4.03 -14.12 31.42
CA ILE A 292 4.86 -12.99 31.84
C ILE A 292 6.12 -13.48 32.55
N GLU A 293 6.01 -14.46 33.45
CA GLU A 293 7.17 -15.08 34.11
C GLU A 293 8.15 -15.65 33.09
N PHE A 294 7.64 -16.27 32.03
CA PHE A 294 8.45 -16.76 30.92
C PHE A 294 9.17 -15.64 30.18
N ALA A 295 8.46 -14.55 29.83
CA ALA A 295 9.04 -13.40 29.16
C ALA A 295 10.16 -12.74 30.01
N VAL A 296 9.90 -12.54 31.31
CA VAL A 296 10.84 -11.87 32.24
C VAL A 296 12.07 -12.72 32.55
N ALA A 297 11.91 -14.04 32.70
CA ALA A 297 13.02 -14.90 33.08
C ALA A 297 14.10 -15.00 31.98
N HIS A 298 13.79 -14.63 30.73
CA HIS A 298 14.66 -14.87 29.58
C HIS A 298 14.99 -13.61 28.78
N TYR A 299 14.37 -12.47 29.11
CA TYR A 299 14.74 -11.15 28.59
C TYR A 299 15.22 -10.26 29.74
N GLY A 300 16.53 -9.98 29.77
CA GLY A 300 17.24 -9.39 30.91
C GLY A 300 16.86 -7.95 31.29
N GLN A 301 15.84 -7.36 30.65
CA GLN A 301 15.27 -6.07 31.01
C GLN A 301 13.74 -6.20 31.06
N ALA A 302 13.16 -5.94 32.24
CA ALA A 302 11.72 -5.77 32.36
C ALA A 302 11.35 -4.42 31.76
N GLU A 303 10.95 -4.40 30.48
CA GLU A 303 10.38 -3.22 29.86
C GLU A 303 9.04 -2.86 30.51
N GLN A 304 8.60 -1.62 30.32
CA GLN A 304 7.39 -1.07 30.93
C GLN A 304 6.13 -1.93 30.68
N GLU A 305 6.06 -2.64 29.55
CA GLU A 305 4.95 -3.53 29.20
C GLU A 305 4.76 -4.71 30.16
N VAL A 306 5.86 -5.28 30.67
CA VAL A 306 5.81 -6.33 31.70
C VAL A 306 5.21 -5.78 32.99
N LEU A 307 5.62 -4.57 33.39
CA LEU A 307 5.12 -3.93 34.61
C LEU A 307 3.61 -3.63 34.50
N ASP A 308 3.17 -3.22 33.31
CA ASP A 308 1.76 -2.96 33.01
C ASP A 308 0.91 -4.24 33.12
N LEU A 309 1.37 -5.36 32.55
CA LEU A 309 0.67 -6.65 32.61
C LEU A 309 0.67 -7.26 34.04
N LEU A 310 1.77 -7.12 34.79
CA LEU A 310 1.84 -7.57 36.19
C LEU A 310 0.88 -6.79 37.09
N GLU A 311 0.68 -5.50 36.81
CA GLU A 311 -0.27 -4.66 37.52
C GLU A 311 -1.73 -5.01 37.17
N GLU A 312 -2.00 -5.42 35.93
CA GLU A 312 -3.31 -5.95 35.48
C GLU A 312 -3.65 -7.29 36.17
N LEU A 313 -2.66 -8.19 36.30
CA LEU A 313 -2.78 -9.43 37.09
C LEU A 313 -3.08 -9.16 38.57
N ARG A 314 -2.37 -8.21 39.19
CA ARG A 314 -2.63 -7.83 40.60
C ARG A 314 -4.05 -7.28 40.79
N THR A 315 -4.61 -6.65 39.76
CA THR A 315 -5.98 -6.16 39.83
C THR A 315 -7.04 -7.24 39.73
N LEU A 316 -6.74 -8.36 39.07
CA LEU A 316 -7.61 -9.53 38.91
C LEU A 316 -7.58 -10.46 40.14
N ASP A 317 -6.40 -10.70 40.71
CA ASP A 317 -6.19 -11.49 41.95
C ASP A 317 -6.99 -10.92 43.16
N SER A 318 -7.34 -9.63 43.10
CA SER A 318 -8.17 -8.96 44.12
C SER A 318 -9.69 -9.17 43.96
N ALA A 319 -10.16 -9.71 42.81
CA ALA A 319 -11.58 -9.87 42.47
C ALA A 319 -12.11 -11.31 42.68
N SER A 320 -11.24 -12.32 42.78
CA SER A 320 -11.60 -13.75 42.82
C SER A 320 -12.19 -14.26 44.15
N SER A 321 -12.57 -13.39 45.09
CA SER A 321 -13.17 -13.74 46.39
C SER A 321 -14.71 -13.64 46.46
N GLY A 322 -15.39 -13.31 45.35
CA GLY A 322 -16.85 -13.10 45.32
C GLY A 322 -17.64 -14.24 44.64
N THR A 323 -18.60 -14.82 45.36
CA THR A 323 -19.54 -15.85 44.86
C THR A 323 -20.52 -15.27 43.84
N PRO A 324 -20.90 -15.98 42.73
CA PRO A 324 -21.76 -15.40 41.70
C PRO A 324 -23.26 -15.50 42.06
N PRO A 325 -24.09 -14.47 41.80
CA PRO A 325 -25.53 -14.59 41.95
C PRO A 325 -26.24 -15.04 40.66
N ALA A 326 -27.43 -15.60 40.88
CA ALA A 326 -28.21 -16.42 39.96
C ALA A 326 -28.85 -15.67 38.78
N SER A 327 -29.12 -16.47 37.75
CA SER A 327 -29.89 -16.18 36.53
C SER A 327 -31.27 -15.56 36.81
N VAL A 328 -31.65 -14.54 36.03
CA VAL A 328 -33.05 -14.08 35.92
C VAL A 328 -33.45 -13.96 34.45
N THR A 329 -34.65 -14.45 34.20
CA THR A 329 -35.37 -14.68 32.94
C THR A 329 -35.91 -13.41 32.28
N LYS A 330 -36.11 -13.51 30.96
CA LYS A 330 -36.69 -12.52 30.04
C LYS A 330 -38.17 -12.22 30.30
N SER A 331 -38.56 -10.97 30.03
CA SER A 331 -39.92 -10.54 29.65
C SER A 331 -39.84 -9.43 28.61
N THR A 332 -40.72 -9.48 27.61
CA THR A 332 -40.75 -8.66 26.38
C THR A 332 -41.65 -7.42 26.48
N SER A 333 -41.26 -6.38 25.71
CA SER A 333 -41.97 -5.22 25.12
C SER A 333 -42.07 -3.89 25.89
N GLU A 334 -41.36 -2.83 25.45
CA GLU A 334 -41.82 -1.77 24.51
C GLU A 334 -40.71 -0.74 24.15
N LYS A 335 -40.41 -0.64 22.83
CA LYS A 335 -39.82 0.50 22.08
C LYS A 335 -38.47 1.11 22.53
N GLY A 336 -37.40 0.70 21.83
CA GLY A 336 -36.22 1.53 21.49
C GLY A 336 -35.10 1.64 22.53
N THR A 337 -35.43 1.65 23.82
CA THR A 337 -34.44 1.72 24.92
C THR A 337 -34.27 0.40 25.67
N ASP A 338 -35.10 -0.61 25.36
CA ASP A 338 -35.06 -1.95 25.98
C ASP A 338 -33.69 -2.64 25.83
N ALA A 339 -32.92 -2.33 24.78
CA ALA A 339 -31.58 -2.87 24.55
C ALA A 339 -30.56 -2.49 25.64
N LEU A 340 -30.77 -1.37 26.33
CA LEU A 340 -29.91 -0.90 27.43
C LEU A 340 -30.38 -1.41 28.81
N GLY A 341 -31.56 -2.04 28.87
CA GLY A 341 -32.09 -2.68 30.07
C GLY A 341 -32.10 -1.77 31.31
N ARG A 342 -31.82 -2.36 32.48
CA ARG A 342 -31.92 -1.69 33.80
C ARG A 342 -30.92 -0.55 34.03
N LEU A 343 -29.90 -0.41 33.19
CA LEU A 343 -28.83 0.58 33.35
C LEU A 343 -29.13 1.90 32.61
N PHE A 344 -30.22 1.95 31.84
CA PHE A 344 -30.70 3.18 31.22
C PHE A 344 -31.28 4.14 32.27
N ARG A 345 -30.90 5.42 32.18
CA ARG A 345 -31.31 6.48 33.10
C ARG A 345 -32.04 7.59 32.34
N ALA A 346 -33.37 7.57 32.36
CA ALA A 346 -34.21 8.47 31.55
C ALA A 346 -33.94 9.97 31.79
N GLU A 347 -33.75 10.38 33.06
CA GLU A 347 -33.43 11.77 33.39
C GLU A 347 -32.06 12.19 32.85
N VAL A 348 -31.05 11.33 32.98
CA VAL A 348 -29.70 11.56 32.45
C VAL A 348 -29.73 11.64 30.92
N TYR A 349 -30.50 10.78 30.28
CA TYR A 349 -30.70 10.78 28.83
C TYR A 349 -31.30 12.09 28.33
N GLU A 350 -32.38 12.58 28.94
CA GLU A 350 -33.00 13.84 28.56
C GLU A 350 -32.03 15.02 28.71
N GLN A 351 -31.28 15.04 29.81
CA GLN A 351 -30.29 16.08 30.09
C GLN A 351 -29.11 16.05 29.10
N ASN A 352 -28.57 14.87 28.81
CA ASN A 352 -27.47 14.69 27.85
C ASN A 352 -27.91 15.04 26.43
N THR A 353 -29.09 14.60 25.99
CA THR A 353 -29.57 14.90 24.63
C THR A 353 -29.91 16.36 24.43
N ARG A 354 -30.34 17.08 25.48
CA ARG A 354 -30.44 18.55 25.44
C ARG A 354 -29.06 19.18 25.27
N ALA A 355 -28.09 18.81 26.11
CA ALA A 355 -26.72 19.34 26.01
C ALA A 355 -26.08 19.06 24.63
N LEU A 356 -26.29 17.85 24.08
CA LEU A 356 -25.81 17.46 22.76
C LEU A 356 -26.43 18.33 21.65
N ARG A 357 -27.74 18.63 21.72
CA ARG A 357 -28.41 19.51 20.75
C ARG A 357 -27.94 20.96 20.84
N ASP A 358 -27.70 21.45 22.05
CA ASP A 358 -27.28 22.83 22.29
C ASP A 358 -25.85 23.07 21.80
N LEU A 359 -24.95 22.11 22.02
CA LEU A 359 -23.52 22.23 21.66
C LEU A 359 -23.20 21.72 20.24
N PHE A 360 -23.87 20.66 19.78
CA PHE A 360 -23.56 19.97 18.52
C PHE A 360 -24.84 19.63 17.74
N PRO A 361 -25.60 20.64 17.24
CA PRO A 361 -26.92 20.43 16.67
C PRO A 361 -26.94 19.50 15.44
N ALA A 362 -25.94 19.57 14.57
CA ALA A 362 -25.83 18.68 13.41
C ALA A 362 -25.65 17.21 13.84
N THR A 363 -24.71 16.98 14.76
CA THR A 363 -24.39 15.67 15.32
C THR A 363 -25.55 15.09 16.11
N ALA A 364 -26.29 15.93 16.85
CA ALA A 364 -27.47 15.51 17.58
C ALA A 364 -28.57 15.02 16.62
N ASN A 365 -28.77 15.70 15.48
CA ASN A 365 -29.72 15.28 14.47
C ASN A 365 -29.34 13.90 13.90
N ASP A 366 -28.06 13.69 13.62
CA ASP A 366 -27.58 12.42 13.05
C ASP A 366 -27.63 11.27 14.07
N ALA A 367 -27.07 11.46 15.26
CA ALA A 367 -26.96 10.42 16.27
C ALA A 367 -28.31 10.02 16.86
N LEU A 368 -29.19 10.99 17.14
CA LEU A 368 -30.47 10.73 17.80
C LEU A 368 -31.56 10.26 16.82
N ALA A 369 -31.37 10.44 15.51
CA ALA A 369 -32.24 9.86 14.49
C ALA A 369 -32.06 8.35 14.33
N VAL A 370 -30.91 7.80 14.74
CA VAL A 370 -30.60 6.37 14.63
C VAL A 370 -31.09 5.63 15.87
N ALA A 371 -31.93 4.61 15.69
CA ALA A 371 -32.34 3.74 16.79
C ALA A 371 -31.16 2.93 17.34
N ILE A 372 -31.14 2.66 18.65
CA ILE A 372 -30.09 1.84 19.29
C ILE A 372 -30.34 0.38 18.90
N PRO A 373 -29.46 -0.27 18.13
CA PRO A 373 -29.65 -1.65 17.69
C PRO A 373 -29.31 -2.64 18.80
N GLU A 374 -29.87 -3.86 18.75
CA GLU A 374 -29.62 -4.93 19.74
C GLU A 374 -28.15 -5.38 19.84
N VAL A 375 -27.34 -5.07 18.82
CA VAL A 375 -25.89 -5.32 18.85
C VAL A 375 -25.15 -4.41 19.84
N ILE A 376 -25.79 -3.35 20.31
CA ILE A 376 -25.29 -2.51 21.41
C ILE A 376 -25.93 -3.00 22.71
N SER A 377 -25.09 -3.37 23.67
CA SER A 377 -25.51 -3.78 25.00
C SER A 377 -24.73 -3.02 26.06
N VAL A 378 -25.24 -2.99 27.29
CA VAL A 378 -24.55 -2.40 28.44
C VAL A 378 -24.41 -3.44 29.55
N SER A 379 -23.24 -3.47 30.18
CA SER A 379 -22.97 -4.28 31.37
C SER A 379 -22.50 -3.40 32.52
N GLU A 380 -22.66 -3.87 33.74
CA GLU A 380 -22.13 -3.21 34.94
C GLU A 380 -20.74 -3.77 35.24
N SER A 381 -19.77 -2.88 35.45
CA SER A 381 -18.41 -3.27 35.83
C SER A 381 -18.38 -3.78 37.27
N VAL A 382 -17.25 -4.38 37.66
CA VAL A 382 -16.98 -4.78 39.06
C VAL A 382 -17.09 -3.58 40.02
N GLU A 383 -16.81 -2.38 39.53
CA GLU A 383 -16.89 -1.11 40.27
C GLU A 383 -18.27 -0.44 40.17
N GLY A 384 -19.29 -1.11 39.64
CA GLY A 384 -20.66 -0.58 39.50
C GLY A 384 -20.83 0.45 38.37
N GLN A 385 -19.86 0.52 37.45
CA GLN A 385 -19.83 1.50 36.36
C GLN A 385 -20.41 0.90 35.06
N PRO A 386 -21.29 1.60 34.32
CA PRO A 386 -21.86 1.06 33.10
C PRO A 386 -20.84 1.09 31.95
N VAL A 387 -20.65 -0.04 31.27
CA VAL A 387 -19.75 -0.21 30.13
C VAL A 387 -20.55 -0.62 28.90
N LEU A 388 -20.40 0.12 27.80
CA LEU A 388 -21.02 -0.25 26.52
C LEU A 388 -20.25 -1.38 25.86
N SER A 389 -20.96 -2.21 25.10
CA SER A 389 -20.38 -3.18 24.19
C SER A 389 -21.05 -3.09 22.84
N LEU A 390 -20.27 -3.18 21.77
CA LEU A 390 -20.74 -3.29 20.39
C LEU A 390 -20.38 -4.69 19.86
N ARG A 391 -21.38 -5.47 19.46
CA ARG A 391 -21.22 -6.88 19.02
C ARG A 391 -20.48 -7.73 20.07
N LYS A 392 -20.82 -7.53 21.36
CA LYS A 392 -20.20 -8.19 22.55
C LYS A 392 -18.76 -7.76 22.87
N LEU A 393 -18.15 -6.90 22.05
CA LEU A 393 -16.85 -6.32 22.33
C LEU A 393 -17.04 -5.07 23.21
N PRO A 394 -16.38 -4.99 24.37
CA PRO A 394 -16.54 -3.86 25.28
C PRO A 394 -15.85 -2.63 24.70
N LEU A 395 -16.51 -1.47 24.81
CA LEU A 395 -16.00 -0.18 24.34
C LEU A 395 -15.12 0.52 25.37
N SER A 396 -15.07 0.01 26.61
CA SER A 396 -14.15 0.37 27.67
C SER A 396 -13.74 -0.86 28.47
N HIS A 397 -12.75 -0.75 29.36
CA HIS A 397 -12.33 -1.88 30.19
C HIS A 397 -13.50 -2.41 31.04
N ARG A 398 -13.75 -3.73 30.99
CA ARG A 398 -14.93 -4.36 31.61
C ARG A 398 -15.00 -4.20 33.12
N GLU A 399 -13.87 -4.30 33.80
CA GLU A 399 -13.83 -4.24 35.27
C GLU A 399 -13.55 -2.85 35.83
N LYS A 400 -12.52 -2.17 35.32
CA LYS A 400 -11.99 -0.89 35.83
C LYS A 400 -11.98 0.20 34.75
N PRO A 401 -13.15 0.60 34.23
CA PRO A 401 -13.25 1.52 33.09
C PRO A 401 -12.61 2.88 33.37
N VAL A 402 -12.75 3.42 34.59
CA VAL A 402 -12.18 4.73 34.97
C VAL A 402 -10.65 4.67 35.04
N ARG A 403 -10.09 3.74 35.83
CA ARG A 403 -8.63 3.63 36.01
C ARG A 403 -7.91 3.28 34.70
N SER A 404 -8.52 2.46 33.85
CA SER A 404 -7.98 2.13 32.53
C SER A 404 -7.95 3.35 31.61
N ALA A 405 -9.02 4.16 31.64
CA ALA A 405 -9.11 5.40 30.88
C ALA A 405 -8.09 6.46 31.32
N GLU A 406 -7.86 6.64 32.62
CA GLU A 406 -6.82 7.53 33.16
C GLU A 406 -5.44 7.13 32.63
N ARG A 407 -5.08 5.85 32.74
CA ARG A 407 -3.80 5.31 32.21
C ARG A 407 -3.69 5.44 30.69
N TRP A 408 -4.79 5.28 29.97
CA TRP A 408 -4.80 5.47 28.52
C TRP A 408 -4.54 6.93 28.16
N ALA A 409 -5.19 7.88 28.83
CA ALA A 409 -5.03 9.30 28.59
C ALA A 409 -3.59 9.77 28.88
N GLU A 410 -3.00 9.32 30.00
CA GLU A 410 -1.60 9.59 30.32
C GLU A 410 -0.64 9.06 29.24
N ARG A 411 -0.84 7.81 28.78
CA ARG A 411 -0.02 7.21 27.72
C ARG A 411 -0.18 7.95 26.38
N ALA A 412 -1.41 8.34 26.04
CA ALA A 412 -1.71 9.09 24.82
C ALA A 412 -0.96 10.45 24.80
N LEU A 413 -0.87 11.12 25.95
CA LEU A 413 -0.16 12.40 26.08
C LEU A 413 1.35 12.27 26.34
N ASN A 414 1.83 11.10 26.76
CA ASN A 414 3.27 10.83 26.89
C ASN A 414 3.97 10.67 25.53
N ASN A 415 3.22 10.49 24.43
CA ASN A 415 3.77 10.53 23.09
C ASN A 415 4.30 11.95 22.78
N PRO A 416 5.62 12.12 22.49
CA PRO A 416 6.20 13.43 22.21
C PRO A 416 5.53 14.18 21.05
N SER A 417 5.01 13.45 20.06
CA SER A 417 4.27 14.05 18.93
C SER A 417 2.99 14.71 19.43
N ALA A 418 2.17 13.97 20.19
CA ALA A 418 0.88 14.45 20.70
C ALA A 418 1.05 15.63 21.67
N ARG A 419 2.02 15.56 22.59
CA ARG A 419 2.28 16.63 23.57
C ARG A 419 2.69 17.96 22.93
N ALA A 420 3.36 17.90 21.78
CA ALA A 420 3.81 19.08 21.05
C ALA A 420 2.68 19.74 20.23
N LYS A 421 1.52 19.10 20.09
CA LYS A 421 0.38 19.61 19.31
C LYS A 421 -0.56 20.46 20.15
N ASP A 422 -1.43 21.20 19.47
CA ASP A 422 -2.44 22.06 20.11
C ASP A 422 -3.86 21.50 19.97
N ILE A 423 -4.08 20.59 19.04
CA ILE A 423 -5.36 20.00 18.72
C ILE A 423 -5.21 18.48 18.76
N LEU A 424 -6.13 17.78 19.43
CA LEU A 424 -6.25 16.32 19.35
C LEU A 424 -7.53 15.96 18.60
N LEU A 425 -7.41 15.11 17.60
CA LEU A 425 -8.54 14.47 16.93
C LEU A 425 -8.62 13.02 17.41
N VAL A 426 -9.59 12.74 18.28
CA VAL A 426 -9.81 11.40 18.84
C VAL A 426 -10.88 10.67 18.05
N VAL A 427 -10.55 9.48 17.52
CA VAL A 427 -11.50 8.58 16.88
C VAL A 427 -12.02 7.59 17.94
N GLY A 428 -13.31 7.72 18.25
CA GLY A 428 -14.02 6.95 19.26
C GLY A 428 -14.53 7.81 20.41
N PHE A 429 -15.85 7.96 20.52
CA PHE A 429 -16.51 8.49 21.71
C PHE A 429 -16.81 7.38 22.73
N ALA A 430 -17.19 6.19 22.27
CA ALA A 430 -17.47 5.03 23.12
C ALA A 430 -18.48 5.36 24.24
N ASP A 431 -18.18 4.99 25.49
CA ASP A 431 -18.87 5.39 26.72
C ASP A 431 -18.14 6.54 27.45
N ALA A 432 -17.25 7.26 26.75
CA ALA A 432 -16.57 8.50 27.15
C ALA A 432 -15.65 8.45 28.38
N TYR A 433 -15.30 7.28 28.93
CA TYR A 433 -14.34 7.21 30.05
C TYR A 433 -12.99 7.80 29.68
N HIS A 434 -12.45 7.43 28.51
CA HIS A 434 -11.16 7.93 28.01
C HIS A 434 -11.20 9.42 27.65
N LEU A 435 -12.34 9.92 27.15
CA LEU A 435 -12.51 11.34 26.85
C LEU A 435 -12.59 12.19 28.12
N GLU A 436 -13.26 11.70 29.15
CA GLU A 436 -13.32 12.35 30.46
C GLU A 436 -11.92 12.42 31.10
N ALA A 437 -11.20 11.29 31.12
CA ALA A 437 -9.84 11.23 31.59
C ALA A 437 -8.91 12.17 30.80
N LEU A 438 -9.03 12.18 29.48
CA LEU A 438 -8.24 13.06 28.61
C LEU A 438 -8.57 14.53 28.86
N ALA A 439 -9.86 14.89 28.98
CA ALA A 439 -10.30 16.26 29.21
C ALA A 439 -9.87 16.83 30.56
N ALA A 440 -9.54 15.96 31.53
CA ALA A 440 -9.01 16.34 32.84
C ALA A 440 -7.53 16.77 32.80
N ILE A 441 -6.75 16.25 31.83
CA ILE A 441 -5.30 16.49 31.72
C ILE A 441 -4.90 17.23 30.43
N TRP A 442 -5.82 17.34 29.46
CA TRP A 442 -5.65 18.10 28.22
C TRP A 442 -6.43 19.41 28.29
N GLU A 443 -5.70 20.53 28.33
CA GLU A 443 -6.30 21.87 28.42
C GLU A 443 -6.60 22.51 27.07
N LYS A 444 -6.06 21.95 25.98
CA LYS A 444 -6.16 22.52 24.63
C LYS A 444 -7.35 21.95 23.85
N GLU A 445 -7.37 22.15 22.54
CA GLU A 445 -8.50 21.83 21.69
C GLU A 445 -8.65 20.29 21.52
N LEU A 446 -9.89 19.82 21.62
CA LEU A 446 -10.25 18.40 21.49
C LEU A 446 -11.40 18.24 20.49
N LEU A 447 -11.13 17.50 19.42
CA LEU A 447 -12.09 17.10 18.40
C LEU A 447 -12.34 15.60 18.54
N VAL A 448 -13.58 15.17 18.39
CA VAL A 448 -13.97 13.76 18.55
C VAL A 448 -14.78 13.30 17.35
N PHE A 449 -14.42 12.15 16.80
CA PHE A 449 -15.17 11.46 15.77
C PHE A 449 -15.66 10.10 16.29
N GLU A 450 -16.97 9.93 16.44
CA GLU A 450 -17.59 8.65 16.77
C GLU A 450 -18.08 7.97 15.48
N PRO A 451 -17.44 6.88 15.03
CA PRO A 451 -17.81 6.23 13.77
C PRO A 451 -19.19 5.57 13.80
N THR A 452 -19.74 5.27 14.97
CA THR A 452 -21.05 4.63 15.13
C THR A 452 -22.02 5.58 15.85
N PRO A 453 -22.88 6.34 15.13
CA PRO A 453 -23.80 7.30 15.76
C PRO A 453 -24.68 6.69 16.86
N ALA A 454 -25.07 5.42 16.72
CA ALA A 454 -25.84 4.69 17.73
C ALA A 454 -25.09 4.45 19.05
N VAL A 455 -23.75 4.42 19.04
CA VAL A 455 -22.92 4.35 20.26
C VAL A 455 -23.00 5.64 21.05
N LEU A 456 -22.86 6.80 20.39
CA LEU A 456 -23.06 8.12 21.02
C LEU A 456 -24.48 8.25 21.58
N HIS A 457 -25.47 7.77 20.83
CA HIS A 457 -26.87 7.73 21.28
C HIS A 457 -27.03 6.87 22.55
N ALA A 458 -26.47 5.65 22.57
CA ALA A 458 -26.51 4.77 23.73
C ALA A 458 -25.79 5.36 24.95
N ALA A 459 -24.63 5.99 24.75
CA ALA A 459 -23.82 6.60 25.81
C ALA A 459 -24.60 7.69 26.56
N CYS A 460 -25.41 8.48 25.84
CA CYS A 460 -26.28 9.49 26.45
C CYS A 460 -27.25 8.90 27.49
N GLY A 461 -27.61 7.62 27.38
CA GLY A 461 -28.57 6.97 28.25
C GLY A 461 -28.01 6.31 29.51
N ILE A 462 -26.69 6.16 29.62
CA ILE A 462 -26.08 5.31 30.66
C ILE A 462 -25.13 6.07 31.60
N ARG A 463 -24.53 7.19 31.15
CA ARG A 463 -23.59 8.00 31.93
C ARG A 463 -23.97 9.48 31.85
N ASP A 464 -23.66 10.25 32.89
CA ASP A 464 -23.74 11.70 32.81
C ASP A 464 -22.56 12.22 31.98
N LEU A 465 -22.85 12.93 30.88
CA LEU A 465 -21.85 13.39 29.90
C LEU A 465 -21.78 14.92 29.85
N ARG A 466 -22.55 15.61 30.69
CA ARG A 466 -22.69 17.08 30.65
C ARG A 466 -21.39 17.83 30.98
N HIS A 467 -20.48 17.20 31.71
CA HIS A 467 -19.15 17.76 31.98
C HIS A 467 -18.14 17.46 30.86
N VAL A 468 -18.37 16.41 30.07
CA VAL A 468 -17.50 16.02 28.95
C VAL A 468 -17.80 16.85 27.70
N PHE A 469 -19.09 17.05 27.35
CA PHE A 469 -19.46 17.76 26.12
C PHE A 469 -18.86 19.17 26.00
N PRO A 470 -18.83 20.03 27.03
CA PRO A 470 -18.22 21.37 26.93
C PRO A 470 -16.70 21.36 26.74
N ARG A 471 -16.03 20.21 26.94
CA ARG A 471 -14.59 20.03 26.72
C ARG A 471 -14.27 19.62 25.27
N ILE A 472 -15.28 19.29 24.47
CA ILE A 472 -15.14 18.90 23.06
C ILE A 472 -15.47 20.12 22.19
N SER A 473 -14.56 20.51 21.31
CA SER A 473 -14.75 21.63 20.39
C SER A 473 -15.57 21.23 19.16
N SER A 474 -15.46 19.98 18.71
CA SER A 474 -16.26 19.42 17.63
C SER A 474 -16.49 17.93 17.85
N LEU A 475 -17.75 17.50 17.75
CA LEU A 475 -18.15 16.10 17.86
C LEU A 475 -18.79 15.67 16.54
N ILE A 476 -18.26 14.63 15.91
CA ILE A 476 -18.57 14.24 14.53
C ILE A 476 -19.07 12.80 14.51
N THR A 477 -20.03 12.48 13.65
CA THR A 477 -20.61 11.13 13.56
C THR A 477 -20.64 10.56 12.14
N SER A 478 -20.05 11.24 11.16
CA SER A 478 -20.00 10.77 9.78
C SER A 478 -18.68 11.14 9.07
N ILE A 479 -18.29 10.33 8.09
CA ILE A 479 -17.10 10.58 7.26
C ILE A 479 -17.18 11.90 6.45
N PRO A 480 -18.33 12.29 5.86
CA PRO A 480 -18.45 13.58 5.19
C PRO A 480 -18.15 14.77 6.13
N GLN A 481 -18.71 14.76 7.34
CA GLN A 481 -18.41 15.79 8.35
C GLN A 481 -16.93 15.75 8.77
N LEU A 482 -16.35 14.55 8.94
CA LEU A 482 -14.92 14.42 9.26
C LEU A 482 -14.05 15.04 8.17
N ARG A 483 -14.38 14.82 6.89
CA ARG A 483 -13.67 15.42 5.77
C ARG A 483 -13.76 16.94 5.77
N GLU A 484 -14.93 17.51 6.06
CA GLU A 484 -15.10 18.96 6.20
C GLU A 484 -14.27 19.55 7.34
N VAL A 485 -14.21 18.85 8.49
CA VAL A 485 -13.39 19.25 9.62
C VAL A 485 -11.91 19.18 9.26
N ILE A 486 -11.43 18.06 8.71
CA ILE A 486 -10.04 17.89 8.29
C ILE A 486 -9.62 18.96 7.27
N ALA A 487 -10.53 19.39 6.38
CA ALA A 487 -10.26 20.44 5.40
C ALA A 487 -10.12 21.85 6.00
N ARG A 488 -10.58 22.08 7.25
CA ARG A 488 -10.59 23.40 7.90
C ARG A 488 -9.62 23.51 9.08
N ILE A 489 -9.27 22.38 9.71
CA ILE A 489 -8.35 22.37 10.85
C ILE A 489 -6.93 22.69 10.42
N ASP A 490 -6.15 23.23 11.37
CA ASP A 490 -4.70 23.31 11.23
C ASP A 490 -4.12 21.90 11.43
N ILE A 491 -3.90 21.20 10.32
CA ILE A 491 -3.43 19.81 10.33
C ILE A 491 -2.04 19.66 10.94
N ASP A 492 -1.21 20.72 10.90
CA ASP A 492 0.14 20.72 11.46
C ASP A 492 0.12 20.85 12.98
N ARG A 493 -0.89 21.54 13.52
CA ARG A 493 -1.13 21.63 14.96
C ARG A 493 -2.00 20.51 15.52
N THR A 494 -2.42 19.55 14.67
CA THR A 494 -3.29 18.44 15.06
C THR A 494 -2.52 17.11 15.18
N GLU A 495 -2.88 16.30 16.17
CA GLU A 495 -2.52 14.88 16.24
C GLU A 495 -3.76 13.98 16.20
N LEU A 496 -3.68 12.88 15.44
CA LEU A 496 -4.73 11.88 15.36
C LEU A 496 -4.49 10.78 16.39
N ILE A 497 -5.48 10.50 17.22
CA ILE A 497 -5.46 9.41 18.20
C ILE A 497 -6.65 8.50 17.93
N ILE A 498 -6.41 7.22 17.71
CA ILE A 498 -7.49 6.24 17.53
C ILE A 498 -7.62 5.44 18.82
N HIS A 499 -8.82 5.45 19.39
CA HIS A 499 -9.12 4.67 20.59
C HIS A 499 -9.10 3.17 20.25
N PRO A 500 -8.31 2.33 20.94
CA PRO A 500 -8.12 0.92 20.56
C PRO A 500 -9.41 0.10 20.46
N GLN A 501 -10.35 0.30 21.38
CA GLN A 501 -11.63 -0.41 21.39
C GLN A 501 -12.52 0.03 20.21
N THR A 502 -12.38 1.29 19.78
CA THR A 502 -13.05 1.79 18.57
C THR A 502 -12.39 1.23 17.30
N GLN A 503 -11.05 1.11 17.28
CA GLN A 503 -10.33 0.44 16.19
C GLN A 503 -10.80 -1.03 16.04
N ALA A 504 -11.01 -1.74 17.17
CA ALA A 504 -11.48 -3.13 17.15
C ALA A 504 -12.93 -3.28 16.68
N THR A 505 -13.80 -2.31 16.96
CA THR A 505 -15.24 -2.40 16.66
C THR A 505 -15.66 -1.70 15.37
N ALA A 506 -14.88 -0.73 14.91
CA ALA A 506 -15.12 0.09 13.72
C ALA A 506 -13.84 0.27 12.88
N GLY A 507 -13.11 -0.82 12.67
CA GLY A 507 -11.79 -0.82 12.02
C GLY A 507 -11.74 -0.17 10.64
N GLU A 508 -12.70 -0.48 9.76
CA GLU A 508 -12.76 0.12 8.42
C GLU A 508 -12.89 1.65 8.46
N THR A 509 -13.77 2.16 9.32
CA THR A 509 -13.99 3.61 9.47
C THR A 509 -12.82 4.30 10.15
N ALA A 510 -12.16 3.63 11.11
CA ALA A 510 -10.93 4.12 11.74
C ALA A 510 -9.76 4.21 10.74
N VAL A 511 -9.63 3.22 9.85
CA VAL A 511 -8.67 3.25 8.73
C VAL A 511 -8.97 4.42 7.80
N GLU A 512 -10.24 4.63 7.43
CA GLU A 512 -10.60 5.76 6.56
C GLU A 512 -10.32 7.12 7.23
N ALA A 513 -10.60 7.27 8.53
CA ALA A 513 -10.26 8.47 9.29
C ALA A 513 -8.74 8.74 9.28
N ARG A 514 -7.93 7.70 9.47
CA ARG A 514 -6.46 7.78 9.38
C ARG A 514 -6.02 8.20 7.98
N ARG A 515 -6.60 7.61 6.94
CA ARG A 515 -6.28 7.90 5.54
C ARG A 515 -6.60 9.35 5.19
N LEU A 516 -7.77 9.87 5.58
CA LEU A 516 -8.13 11.28 5.39
C LEU A 516 -7.13 12.22 6.10
N PHE A 517 -6.76 11.88 7.34
CA PHE A 517 -5.80 12.68 8.11
C PHE A 517 -4.40 12.67 7.48
N GLN A 518 -3.87 11.49 7.13
CA GLN A 518 -2.55 11.33 6.49
C GLN A 518 -2.51 11.99 5.11
N SER A 519 -3.62 11.93 4.36
CA SER A 519 -3.77 12.60 3.07
C SER A 519 -3.65 14.11 3.20
N ALA A 520 -4.43 14.73 4.10
CA ALA A 520 -4.38 16.16 4.35
C ALA A 520 -3.02 16.61 4.90
N ARG A 521 -2.46 15.84 5.86
CA ARG A 521 -1.12 16.10 6.42
C ARG A 521 -0.03 15.96 5.35
N GLY A 522 -0.18 14.99 4.45
CA GLY A 522 0.70 14.76 3.32
C GLY A 522 0.74 15.95 2.37
N LEU A 523 -0.41 16.43 1.91
CA LEU A 523 -0.50 17.60 1.05
C LEU A 523 0.08 18.87 1.69
N GLY A 524 -0.18 19.06 2.99
CA GLY A 524 0.33 20.23 3.72
C GLY A 524 1.84 20.19 3.94
N LYS A 525 2.38 19.03 4.34
CA LYS A 525 3.73 18.92 4.90
C LYS A 525 4.73 18.21 4.00
N LEU A 526 4.28 17.19 3.26
CA LEU A 526 5.18 16.45 2.40
C LEU A 526 5.42 17.24 1.12
N ARG A 527 6.69 17.28 0.75
CA ARG A 527 7.18 17.78 -0.53
C ARG A 527 8.10 16.69 -1.06
N PRO A 528 7.61 15.54 -1.56
CA PRO A 528 8.46 14.56 -2.23
C PRO A 528 9.08 15.13 -3.52
N SER A 529 10.23 14.59 -3.93
CA SER A 529 10.75 14.74 -5.28
C SER A 529 9.94 13.86 -6.22
N ILE A 530 9.32 14.43 -7.25
CA ILE A 530 8.42 13.74 -8.17
C ILE A 530 8.98 13.82 -9.59
N GLY A 531 9.34 12.67 -10.15
CA GLY A 531 9.67 12.54 -11.56
C GLY A 531 8.40 12.40 -12.42
N VAL A 532 8.36 13.02 -13.59
CA VAL A 532 7.26 12.87 -14.56
C VAL A 532 7.81 12.42 -15.91
N VAL A 533 7.42 11.24 -16.38
CA VAL A 533 7.87 10.66 -17.66
C VAL A 533 6.69 10.58 -18.63
N GLY A 534 6.80 11.27 -19.76
CA GLY A 534 5.81 11.23 -20.84
C GLY A 534 6.10 10.18 -21.91
N PRO A 535 5.14 9.91 -22.82
CA PRO A 535 5.41 9.15 -24.04
C PRO A 535 6.26 9.99 -25.01
N MET A 536 6.89 9.35 -26.00
CA MET A 536 7.65 10.07 -27.04
C MET A 536 6.74 10.86 -28.01
N TYR A 537 5.46 10.50 -28.13
CA TYR A 537 4.53 11.14 -29.06
C TYR A 537 3.07 10.89 -28.65
N GLY A 538 2.14 11.35 -29.48
CA GLY A 538 0.71 11.04 -29.32
C GLY A 538 -0.07 12.09 -28.51
N GLY A 539 -1.35 11.81 -28.26
CA GLY A 539 -2.26 12.73 -27.55
C GLY A 539 -1.99 12.86 -26.05
N SER A 540 -1.28 11.89 -25.48
CA SER A 540 -0.96 11.82 -24.05
C SER A 540 0.34 12.58 -23.69
N LEU A 541 1.13 13.02 -24.68
CA LEU A 541 2.34 13.82 -24.45
C LEU A 541 2.05 15.18 -23.77
N PRO A 542 1.10 16.01 -24.25
CA PRO A 542 0.74 17.25 -23.54
C PRO A 542 0.24 17.02 -22.12
N ILE A 543 -0.43 15.90 -21.86
CA ILE A 543 -0.94 15.53 -20.53
C ILE A 543 0.21 15.39 -19.52
N ALA A 544 1.36 14.85 -19.94
CA ALA A 544 2.56 14.78 -19.09
C ALA A 544 3.06 16.18 -18.70
N GLN A 545 3.06 17.13 -19.65
CA GLN A 545 3.46 18.52 -19.40
C GLN A 545 2.46 19.24 -18.49
N TYR A 546 1.16 19.01 -18.67
CA TYR A 546 0.11 19.55 -17.80
C TYR A 546 0.21 18.97 -16.39
N THR A 547 0.55 17.69 -16.27
CA THR A 547 0.78 17.01 -14.99
C THR A 547 1.98 17.59 -14.25
N ALA A 548 3.10 17.78 -14.94
CA ALA A 548 4.30 18.41 -14.37
C ALA A 548 3.99 19.85 -13.89
N GLN A 549 3.30 20.64 -14.70
CA GLN A 549 2.90 22.01 -14.33
C GLN A 549 1.94 22.02 -13.13
N ALA A 550 0.95 21.14 -13.11
CA ALA A 550 0.00 21.00 -12.02
C ALA A 550 0.69 20.65 -10.69
N LEU A 551 1.66 19.74 -10.71
CA LEU A 551 2.49 19.44 -9.55
C LEU A 551 3.28 20.67 -9.08
N THR A 552 3.86 21.45 -10.00
CA THR A 552 4.57 22.69 -9.65
C THR A 552 3.63 23.73 -9.03
N ASN A 553 2.40 23.86 -9.54
CA ASN A 553 1.40 24.76 -8.95
C ASN A 553 0.99 24.33 -7.52
N LEU A 554 1.00 23.03 -7.24
CA LEU A 554 0.83 22.45 -5.91
C LEU A 554 2.09 22.51 -5.05
N GLU A 555 3.06 23.34 -5.45
CA GLU A 555 4.35 23.55 -4.77
C GLU A 555 5.16 22.26 -4.57
N GLN A 556 4.93 21.24 -5.40
CA GLN A 556 5.68 20.00 -5.35
C GLN A 556 7.03 20.15 -6.06
N ARG A 557 7.98 19.28 -5.71
CA ARG A 557 9.31 19.24 -6.32
C ARG A 557 9.25 18.36 -7.56
N VAL A 558 9.41 18.93 -8.75
CA VAL A 558 9.13 18.21 -10.01
C VAL A 558 10.33 18.14 -10.93
N THR A 559 10.61 16.94 -11.45
CA THR A 559 11.60 16.70 -12.50
C THR A 559 10.90 16.10 -13.72
N PRO A 560 10.66 16.89 -14.79
CA PRO A 560 10.15 16.34 -16.04
C PRO A 560 11.25 15.60 -16.81
N TYR A 561 10.92 14.44 -17.39
CA TYR A 561 11.76 13.69 -18.30
C TYR A 561 11.13 13.74 -19.69
N GLU A 562 11.58 14.70 -20.50
CA GLU A 562 11.08 14.92 -21.86
C GLU A 562 11.78 13.96 -22.83
N LEU A 563 10.98 13.11 -23.49
CA LEU A 563 11.49 12.06 -24.39
C LEU A 563 10.97 12.23 -25.83
N ASP A 564 10.23 13.29 -26.13
CA ASP A 564 9.62 13.53 -27.43
C ASP A 564 10.64 13.88 -28.52
N GLU A 565 11.81 14.43 -28.14
CA GLU A 565 12.92 14.65 -29.07
C GLU A 565 13.42 13.35 -29.71
N TYR A 566 13.30 12.22 -29.02
CA TYR A 566 13.73 10.90 -29.49
C TYR A 566 12.73 10.22 -30.43
N TYR A 567 11.54 10.79 -30.60
CA TYR A 567 10.53 10.22 -31.50
C TYR A 567 10.97 10.19 -32.97
N LYS A 568 11.62 11.25 -33.45
CA LYS A 568 12.09 11.34 -34.86
C LYS A 568 13.12 10.24 -35.19
N PRO A 569 14.17 10.01 -34.37
CA PRO A 569 15.04 8.85 -34.52
C PRO A 569 14.28 7.52 -34.46
N TYR A 570 13.36 7.34 -33.51
CA TYR A 570 12.59 6.11 -33.32
C TYR A 570 11.80 5.73 -34.58
N VAL A 571 10.99 6.63 -35.13
CA VAL A 571 10.24 6.34 -36.38
C VAL A 571 11.16 6.20 -37.60
N GLY A 572 12.35 6.81 -37.54
CA GLY A 572 13.38 6.70 -38.58
C GLY A 572 13.91 5.28 -38.77
N LEU A 573 13.81 4.41 -37.76
CA LEU A 573 14.26 3.01 -37.83
C LEU A 573 13.57 2.23 -38.95
N SER A 574 12.29 2.51 -39.20
CA SER A 574 11.48 1.90 -40.27
C SER A 574 12.02 2.15 -41.69
N LYS A 575 12.88 3.17 -41.88
CA LYS A 575 13.52 3.44 -43.18
C LYS A 575 14.61 2.43 -43.53
N PHE A 576 15.18 1.78 -42.51
CA PHE A 576 16.29 0.83 -42.67
C PHE A 576 15.82 -0.62 -42.57
N LEU A 577 14.81 -0.90 -41.74
CA LEU A 577 14.28 -2.23 -41.50
C LEU A 577 12.86 -2.32 -42.06
N ARG A 578 12.68 -3.18 -43.06
CA ARG A 578 11.36 -3.46 -43.67
C ARG A 578 10.68 -4.70 -43.09
N ASP A 579 11.43 -5.54 -42.38
CA ASP A 579 10.91 -6.73 -41.73
C ASP A 579 10.31 -6.36 -40.35
N PRO A 580 9.01 -6.60 -40.11
CA PRO A 580 8.35 -6.17 -38.86
C PRO A 580 8.93 -6.79 -37.59
N GLY A 581 9.37 -8.06 -37.65
CA GLY A 581 9.95 -8.75 -36.49
C GLY A 581 11.29 -8.15 -36.09
N ARG A 582 12.19 -7.94 -37.07
CA ARG A 582 13.48 -7.28 -36.85
C ARG A 582 13.31 -5.82 -36.42
N GLN A 583 12.34 -5.13 -36.99
CA GLN A 583 12.01 -3.76 -36.60
C GLN A 583 11.60 -3.71 -35.12
N SER A 584 10.68 -4.57 -34.69
CA SER A 584 10.21 -4.63 -33.29
C SER A 584 11.34 -4.92 -32.29
N VAL A 585 12.32 -5.77 -32.66
CA VAL A 585 13.51 -6.02 -31.82
C VAL A 585 14.34 -4.75 -31.64
N VAL A 586 14.61 -4.00 -32.71
CA VAL A 586 15.41 -2.78 -32.65
C VAL A 586 14.65 -1.63 -31.97
N GLU A 587 13.34 -1.53 -32.18
CA GLU A 587 12.47 -0.60 -31.47
C GLU A 587 12.48 -0.87 -29.96
N SER A 588 12.39 -2.14 -29.54
CA SER A 588 12.49 -2.54 -28.14
C SER A 588 13.85 -2.19 -27.53
N GLN A 589 14.94 -2.39 -28.27
CA GLN A 589 16.28 -1.99 -27.83
C GLN A 589 16.42 -0.47 -27.71
N PHE A 590 15.82 0.29 -28.62
CA PHE A 590 15.80 1.75 -28.54
C PHE A 590 15.04 2.24 -27.30
N VAL A 591 13.88 1.63 -27.00
CA VAL A 591 13.13 1.90 -25.77
C VAL A 591 13.96 1.54 -24.53
N GLU A 592 14.70 0.43 -24.53
CA GLU A 592 15.57 0.06 -23.41
C GLU A 592 16.68 1.11 -23.16
N VAL A 593 17.23 1.71 -24.22
CA VAL A 593 18.20 2.82 -24.10
C VAL A 593 17.55 4.03 -23.43
N LEU A 594 16.34 4.43 -23.85
CA LEU A 594 15.63 5.55 -23.22
C LEU A 594 15.25 5.24 -21.78
N SER A 595 14.80 4.02 -21.51
CA SER A 595 14.48 3.57 -20.17
C SER A 595 15.70 3.63 -19.25
N THR A 596 16.86 3.19 -19.74
CA THR A 596 18.12 3.29 -19.00
C THR A 596 18.54 4.75 -18.79
N LEU A 597 18.34 5.62 -19.78
CA LEU A 597 18.60 7.05 -19.63
C LEU A 597 17.78 7.65 -18.47
N VAL A 598 16.50 7.29 -18.34
CA VAL A 598 15.66 7.74 -17.21
C VAL A 598 16.20 7.19 -15.88
N LEU A 599 16.60 5.91 -15.82
CA LEU A 599 17.19 5.32 -14.62
C LEU A 599 18.45 6.07 -14.17
N GLU A 600 19.36 6.37 -15.10
CA GLU A 600 20.59 7.10 -14.80
C GLU A 600 20.29 8.54 -14.37
N ALA A 601 19.32 9.20 -15.01
CA ALA A 601 18.90 10.54 -14.62
C ALA A 601 18.26 10.57 -13.22
N VAL A 602 17.47 9.55 -12.86
CA VAL A 602 16.97 9.37 -11.48
C VAL A 602 18.11 9.04 -10.51
N SER A 603 19.16 8.35 -10.96
CA SER A 603 20.33 8.04 -10.12
C SER A 603 21.16 9.29 -9.82
N GLU A 604 21.29 10.20 -10.79
CA GLU A 604 21.94 11.50 -10.58
C GLU A 604 21.08 12.42 -9.70
N ARG A 605 19.75 12.39 -9.89
CA ARG A 605 18.78 13.21 -9.16
C ARG A 605 17.66 12.35 -8.59
N PRO A 606 17.84 11.79 -7.39
CA PRO A 606 16.87 10.88 -6.79
C PRO A 606 15.47 11.48 -6.66
N VAL A 607 14.48 10.69 -7.08
CA VAL A 607 13.06 10.98 -6.87
C VAL A 607 12.48 10.05 -5.81
N ASP A 608 11.40 10.50 -5.18
CA ASP A 608 10.60 9.75 -4.22
C ASP A 608 9.40 9.08 -4.90
N ILE A 609 8.82 9.74 -5.92
CA ILE A 609 7.71 9.24 -6.73
C ILE A 609 8.07 9.39 -8.20
N LEU A 610 7.78 8.39 -9.03
CA LEU A 610 7.90 8.47 -10.49
C LEU A 610 6.53 8.27 -11.15
N ILE A 611 5.99 9.34 -11.74
CA ILE A 611 4.72 9.33 -12.47
C ILE A 611 4.98 9.12 -13.96
N CYS A 612 4.42 8.06 -14.50
CA CYS A 612 4.54 7.64 -15.89
C CYS A 612 3.20 7.86 -16.59
N LEU A 613 3.20 8.51 -17.75
CA LEU A 613 1.98 8.77 -18.52
C LEU A 613 1.86 7.78 -19.68
N ALA A 614 0.73 7.08 -19.76
CA ALA A 614 0.35 6.23 -20.88
C ALA A 614 1.47 5.30 -21.38
N GLN A 615 2.03 5.60 -22.56
CA GLN A 615 3.06 4.81 -23.24
C GLN A 615 4.48 5.33 -22.94
N ALA A 616 4.72 5.80 -21.71
CA ALA A 616 6.07 6.15 -21.26
C ALA A 616 7.05 4.99 -21.56
N PRO A 617 8.18 5.24 -22.24
CA PRO A 617 9.06 4.18 -22.76
C PRO A 617 9.98 3.63 -21.65
N LEU A 618 9.38 3.00 -20.63
CA LEU A 618 10.07 2.40 -19.50
C LEU A 618 9.94 0.88 -19.53
N SER A 619 11.06 0.19 -19.33
CA SER A 619 11.11 -1.25 -19.30
C SER A 619 10.82 -1.81 -17.91
N PRO A 620 10.27 -3.03 -17.82
CA PRO A 620 10.09 -3.75 -16.56
C PRO A 620 11.33 -3.80 -15.67
N ARG A 621 12.52 -3.97 -16.28
CA ARG A 621 13.81 -4.01 -15.59
C ARG A 621 14.07 -2.72 -14.83
N VAL A 622 13.90 -1.58 -15.49
CA VAL A 622 14.12 -0.25 -14.89
C VAL A 622 13.09 0.06 -13.82
N LEU A 623 11.81 -0.23 -14.07
CA LEU A 623 10.76 -0.03 -13.06
C LEU A 623 11.02 -0.87 -11.80
N THR A 624 11.46 -2.11 -11.97
CA THR A 624 11.83 -2.99 -10.85
C THR A 624 13.01 -2.43 -10.06
N GLU A 625 14.06 -1.99 -10.76
CA GLU A 625 15.23 -1.37 -10.12
C GLU A 625 14.87 -0.10 -9.33
N LEU A 626 14.00 0.75 -9.87
CA LEU A 626 13.53 1.95 -9.18
C LEU A 626 12.73 1.60 -7.92
N ARG A 627 11.86 0.59 -7.99
CA ARG A 627 11.11 0.11 -6.81
C ARG A 627 12.01 -0.49 -5.75
N ASN A 628 13.05 -1.24 -6.14
CA ASN A 628 14.05 -1.77 -5.20
C ASN A 628 14.80 -0.64 -4.46
N ARG A 629 14.89 0.55 -5.07
CA ARG A 629 15.44 1.76 -4.44
C ARG A 629 14.40 2.54 -3.62
N GLY A 630 13.20 2.00 -3.43
CA GLY A 630 12.08 2.60 -2.71
C GLY A 630 11.46 3.81 -3.42
N VAL A 631 11.56 3.89 -4.75
CA VAL A 631 10.80 4.89 -5.54
C VAL A 631 9.39 4.36 -5.75
N ILE A 632 8.39 5.16 -5.37
CA ILE A 632 6.98 4.82 -5.60
C ILE A 632 6.68 4.99 -7.10
N THR A 633 6.33 3.91 -7.80
CA THR A 633 6.04 3.96 -9.24
C THR A 633 4.54 4.13 -9.49
N VAL A 634 4.19 5.13 -10.29
CA VAL A 634 2.82 5.49 -10.61
C VAL A 634 2.63 5.49 -12.13
N MET A 635 1.58 4.85 -12.63
CA MET A 635 1.15 4.92 -14.02
C MET A 635 -0.20 5.62 -14.09
N TRP A 636 -0.32 6.69 -14.89
CA TRP A 636 -1.61 7.22 -15.28
C TRP A 636 -1.94 6.76 -16.70
N PHE A 637 -2.76 5.72 -16.76
CA PHE A 637 -3.19 5.05 -17.97
C PHE A 637 -4.38 5.79 -18.57
N VAL A 638 -4.07 6.77 -19.43
CA VAL A 638 -5.04 7.64 -20.11
C VAL A 638 -5.44 7.11 -21.50
N GLU A 639 -5.53 5.79 -21.63
CA GLU A 639 -5.80 5.09 -22.88
C GLU A 639 -7.01 4.15 -22.72
N ASP A 640 -7.66 3.78 -23.83
CA ASP A 640 -8.73 2.76 -23.80
C ASP A 640 -8.13 1.36 -23.57
N CYS A 641 -8.52 0.73 -22.47
CA CYS A 641 -8.02 -0.56 -22.02
C CYS A 641 -8.32 -1.72 -22.98
N ARG A 642 -9.35 -1.60 -23.83
CA ARG A 642 -9.69 -2.61 -24.85
C ARG A 642 -8.76 -2.52 -26.04
N ARG A 643 -8.19 -1.33 -26.30
CA ARG A 643 -7.27 -1.10 -27.40
C ARG A 643 -5.81 -1.30 -27.01
N PHE A 644 -5.43 -0.81 -25.84
CA PHE A 644 -4.04 -0.80 -25.39
C PHE A 644 -3.83 -1.86 -24.32
N LEU A 645 -3.78 -3.12 -24.73
CA LEU A 645 -3.65 -4.28 -23.83
C LEU A 645 -2.31 -4.35 -23.06
N THR A 646 -1.38 -3.43 -23.33
CA THR A 646 -0.09 -3.35 -22.65
C THR A 646 -0.22 -3.19 -21.13
N TRP A 647 -1.35 -2.65 -20.64
CA TRP A 647 -1.64 -2.56 -19.21
C TRP A 647 -1.50 -3.91 -18.48
N GLN A 648 -1.84 -5.02 -19.13
CA GLN A 648 -1.77 -6.37 -18.56
C GLN A 648 -0.33 -6.78 -18.22
N GLN A 649 0.63 -6.34 -19.02
CA GLN A 649 2.03 -6.70 -18.88
C GLN A 649 2.77 -5.74 -17.94
N ILE A 650 2.35 -4.48 -17.89
CA ILE A 650 3.05 -3.45 -17.11
C ILE A 650 2.53 -3.32 -15.67
N ALA A 651 1.29 -3.77 -15.40
CA ALA A 651 0.64 -3.69 -14.09
C ALA A 651 1.55 -4.12 -12.92
N PRO A 652 2.25 -5.28 -12.96
CA PRO A 652 3.13 -5.75 -11.87
C PRO A 652 4.24 -4.78 -11.44
N PHE A 653 4.58 -3.81 -12.28
CA PHE A 653 5.70 -2.90 -12.09
C PHE A 653 5.28 -1.53 -11.54
N TYR A 654 4.00 -1.34 -11.24
CA TYR A 654 3.45 -0.09 -10.71
C TYR A 654 2.80 -0.29 -9.34
N ASP A 655 3.20 0.54 -8.37
CA ASP A 655 2.56 0.59 -7.05
C ASP A 655 1.15 1.22 -7.15
N TYR A 656 0.97 2.17 -8.08
CA TYR A 656 -0.31 2.80 -8.38
C TYR A 656 -0.59 2.87 -9.87
N MET A 657 -1.83 2.53 -10.26
CA MET A 657 -2.35 2.74 -11.61
C MET A 657 -3.62 3.59 -11.57
N PHE A 658 -3.57 4.78 -12.16
CA PHE A 658 -4.70 5.67 -12.32
C PHE A 658 -5.31 5.50 -13.71
N LEU A 659 -6.64 5.35 -13.78
CA LEU A 659 -7.34 4.85 -14.96
C LEU A 659 -8.49 5.78 -15.37
N ILE A 660 -8.75 5.90 -16.67
CA ILE A 660 -9.86 6.71 -17.20
C ILE A 660 -11.17 5.94 -17.39
N GLN A 661 -11.20 4.65 -17.05
CA GLN A 661 -12.36 3.76 -17.10
C GLN A 661 -12.68 3.20 -15.70
N LYS A 662 -13.96 2.95 -15.43
CA LYS A 662 -14.49 2.46 -14.14
C LYS A 662 -14.86 0.96 -14.19
N ASN A 663 -15.76 0.55 -13.30
CA ASN A 663 -16.34 -0.78 -13.19
C ASN A 663 -15.29 -1.84 -12.87
N ASP A 664 -15.26 -2.95 -13.61
CA ASP A 664 -14.34 -4.06 -13.35
C ASP A 664 -12.88 -3.72 -13.66
N PHE A 665 -12.60 -2.65 -14.42
CA PHE A 665 -11.25 -2.41 -14.92
C PHE A 665 -10.19 -2.19 -13.83
N PRO A 666 -10.40 -1.35 -12.79
CA PRO A 666 -9.49 -1.27 -11.65
C PRO A 666 -9.19 -2.64 -11.02
N ARG A 667 -10.22 -3.46 -10.78
CA ARG A 667 -10.06 -4.80 -10.22
C ARG A 667 -9.24 -5.72 -11.13
N LEU A 668 -9.45 -5.65 -12.45
CA LEU A 668 -8.67 -6.42 -13.42
C LEU A 668 -7.19 -6.00 -13.45
N VAL A 669 -6.91 -4.70 -13.27
CA VAL A 669 -5.55 -4.17 -13.20
C VAL A 669 -4.82 -4.63 -11.93
N GLU A 670 -5.52 -4.66 -10.78
CA GLU A 670 -4.98 -5.22 -9.53
C GLU A 670 -4.76 -6.74 -9.66
N GLN A 671 -5.69 -7.47 -10.28
CA GLN A 671 -5.51 -8.90 -10.58
C GLN A 671 -4.35 -9.19 -11.55
N ALA A 672 -4.02 -8.24 -12.42
CA ALA A 672 -2.85 -8.32 -13.28
C ALA A 672 -1.52 -8.01 -12.56
N GLY A 673 -1.57 -7.63 -11.27
CA GLY A 673 -0.40 -7.48 -10.41
C GLY A 673 -0.06 -6.04 -9.98
N ALA A 674 -0.84 -5.03 -10.39
CA ALA A 674 -0.64 -3.67 -9.89
C ALA A 674 -0.94 -3.57 -8.38
N GLY A 675 -0.21 -2.71 -7.67
CA GLY A 675 -0.43 -2.50 -6.24
C GLY A 675 -1.83 -1.98 -5.93
N ARG A 676 -2.20 -0.85 -6.53
CA ARG A 676 -3.53 -0.25 -6.39
C ARG A 676 -4.01 0.38 -7.69
N ALA A 677 -5.27 0.14 -8.06
CA ALA A 677 -5.87 0.72 -9.26
C ALA A 677 -7.05 1.65 -8.93
N LEU A 678 -7.03 2.87 -9.47
CA LEU A 678 -7.95 3.94 -9.07
C LEU A 678 -8.47 4.69 -10.30
N TYR A 679 -9.75 5.04 -10.30
CA TYR A 679 -10.31 5.90 -11.35
C TYR A 679 -9.85 7.34 -11.17
N LEU A 680 -9.29 7.93 -12.23
CA LEU A 680 -8.89 9.33 -12.31
C LEU A 680 -9.03 9.81 -13.77
N PRO A 681 -10.09 10.56 -14.10
CA PRO A 681 -10.32 11.03 -15.45
C PRO A 681 -9.31 12.11 -15.83
N VAL A 682 -9.11 12.29 -17.13
CA VAL A 682 -8.37 13.44 -17.67
C VAL A 682 -9.08 14.77 -17.35
N ALA A 683 -8.44 15.87 -17.73
CA ALA A 683 -8.82 17.21 -17.29
C ALA A 683 -8.35 18.30 -18.28
N CYS A 684 -8.53 19.57 -17.92
CA CYS A 684 -7.96 20.71 -18.63
C CYS A 684 -6.81 21.39 -17.85
N ASP A 685 -5.89 22.01 -18.58
CA ASP A 685 -5.02 23.09 -18.07
C ASP A 685 -5.72 24.45 -18.28
N PRO A 686 -6.10 25.19 -17.21
CA PRO A 686 -6.85 26.45 -17.34
C PRO A 686 -6.09 27.59 -18.04
N VAL A 687 -4.76 27.58 -17.98
CA VAL A 687 -3.93 28.64 -18.57
C VAL A 687 -3.77 28.40 -20.06
N ARG A 688 -3.47 27.15 -20.44
CA ARG A 688 -3.24 26.79 -21.84
C ARG A 688 -4.53 26.66 -22.65
N HIS A 689 -5.63 26.30 -22.00
CA HIS A 689 -6.96 26.20 -22.60
C HIS A 689 -7.82 27.41 -22.26
N ALA A 690 -7.23 28.60 -22.18
CA ALA A 690 -7.98 29.84 -21.98
C ALA A 690 -8.61 30.32 -23.30
N PRO A 691 -9.77 31.00 -23.27
CA PRO A 691 -10.33 31.64 -24.46
C PRO A 691 -9.35 32.64 -25.08
N VAL A 692 -9.26 32.65 -26.41
CA VAL A 692 -8.39 33.57 -27.14
C VAL A 692 -9.17 34.60 -27.95
N SER A 693 -8.60 35.80 -28.06
CA SER A 693 -9.09 36.82 -29.00
C SER A 693 -8.43 36.60 -30.36
N LEU A 694 -9.25 36.48 -31.40
CA LEU A 694 -8.78 36.24 -32.76
C LEU A 694 -8.71 37.55 -33.55
N SER A 695 -7.68 37.69 -34.38
CA SER A 695 -7.65 38.66 -35.47
C SER A 695 -8.58 38.27 -36.60
N GLU A 696 -8.83 39.19 -37.54
CA GLU A 696 -9.66 38.90 -38.71
C GLU A 696 -9.05 37.82 -39.62
N ALA A 697 -7.72 37.86 -39.80
CA ALA A 697 -7.01 36.85 -40.57
C ALA A 697 -7.13 35.46 -39.92
N GLU A 698 -7.01 35.38 -38.59
CA GLU A 698 -7.16 34.12 -37.85
C GLU A 698 -8.61 33.60 -37.89
N ARG A 699 -9.61 34.49 -37.81
CA ARG A 699 -11.02 34.09 -38.00
C ARG A 699 -11.25 33.47 -39.38
N GLN A 700 -10.67 34.05 -40.43
CA GLN A 700 -10.81 33.52 -41.80
C GLN A 700 -10.07 32.19 -41.99
N GLU A 701 -8.86 32.06 -41.43
CA GLU A 701 -8.07 30.83 -41.52
C GLU A 701 -8.74 29.69 -40.74
N PHE A 702 -9.03 29.91 -39.45
CA PHE A 702 -9.43 28.85 -38.53
C PHE A 702 -10.95 28.63 -38.47
N GLY A 703 -11.76 29.65 -38.79
CA GLY A 703 -13.21 29.62 -38.61
C GLY A 703 -13.93 28.71 -39.59
N SER A 704 -15.02 28.12 -39.11
CA SER A 704 -15.98 27.30 -39.88
C SER A 704 -17.28 27.17 -39.09
N ALA A 705 -18.39 26.84 -39.77
CA ALA A 705 -19.64 26.51 -39.10
C ALA A 705 -19.46 25.29 -38.18
N VAL A 706 -18.76 24.27 -38.67
CA VAL A 706 -18.48 23.03 -37.93
C VAL A 706 -16.99 22.72 -38.01
N SER A 707 -16.39 22.26 -36.93
CA SER A 707 -15.00 21.82 -36.94
C SER A 707 -14.76 20.55 -36.13
N PHE A 708 -13.63 19.90 -36.42
CA PHE A 708 -13.11 18.78 -35.63
C PHE A 708 -11.60 18.88 -35.52
N VAL A 709 -11.04 18.62 -34.33
CA VAL A 709 -9.59 18.55 -34.11
C VAL A 709 -9.19 17.21 -33.50
N GLY A 710 -8.52 16.36 -34.28
CA GLY A 710 -8.00 15.07 -33.83
C GLY A 710 -7.60 14.13 -34.98
N ALA A 711 -7.22 12.91 -34.61
CA ALA A 711 -6.82 11.88 -35.56
C ALA A 711 -8.01 11.21 -36.27
N GLY A 712 -7.83 10.88 -37.55
CA GLY A 712 -8.84 10.23 -38.40
C GLY A 712 -9.02 8.74 -38.12
N TYR A 713 -9.64 8.38 -37.00
CA TYR A 713 -10.03 6.99 -36.69
C TYR A 713 -11.14 6.46 -37.60
N ASN A 714 -11.29 5.13 -37.69
CA ASN A 714 -12.25 4.49 -38.60
C ASN A 714 -13.66 5.04 -38.44
N ASN A 715 -14.16 5.08 -37.20
CA ASN A 715 -15.49 5.60 -36.89
C ASN A 715 -15.67 7.07 -37.29
N ARG A 716 -14.64 7.90 -37.07
CA ARG A 716 -14.63 9.31 -37.46
C ARG A 716 -14.61 9.49 -38.98
N ARG A 717 -13.86 8.67 -39.72
CA ARG A 717 -13.85 8.72 -41.19
C ARG A 717 -15.24 8.41 -41.73
N HIS A 718 -15.91 7.39 -41.21
CA HIS A 718 -17.26 7.05 -41.63
C HIS A 718 -18.24 8.22 -41.40
N VAL A 719 -18.35 8.69 -40.16
CA VAL A 719 -19.30 9.75 -39.78
C VAL A 719 -18.95 11.09 -40.45
N PHE A 720 -17.69 11.46 -40.56
CA PHE A 720 -17.31 12.78 -41.07
C PHE A 720 -17.34 12.88 -42.59
N ALA A 721 -17.36 11.75 -43.30
CA ALA A 721 -17.60 11.75 -44.74
C ALA A 721 -19.00 12.29 -45.08
N THR A 722 -20.00 12.07 -44.23
CA THR A 722 -21.38 12.50 -44.46
C THR A 722 -21.60 13.99 -44.15
N LEU A 723 -20.64 14.63 -43.47
CA LEU A 723 -20.60 16.07 -43.22
C LEU A 723 -19.84 16.87 -44.30
N ALA A 724 -19.30 16.21 -45.33
CA ALA A 724 -18.39 16.83 -46.31
C ALA A 724 -19.01 17.96 -47.15
N ASP A 725 -20.34 17.97 -47.30
CA ASP A 725 -21.07 18.99 -48.05
C ASP A 725 -21.40 20.24 -47.20
N ARG A 726 -21.10 20.21 -45.89
CA ARG A 726 -21.28 21.34 -44.97
C ARG A 726 -20.01 22.22 -44.93
N ASP A 727 -20.12 23.43 -44.35
CA ASP A 727 -18.95 24.24 -43.99
C ASP A 727 -18.22 23.59 -42.80
N PHE A 728 -17.39 22.60 -43.12
CA PHE A 728 -16.76 21.70 -42.16
C PHE A 728 -15.24 21.64 -42.38
N LYS A 729 -14.48 21.98 -41.33
CA LYS A 729 -13.01 21.89 -41.32
C LYS A 729 -12.52 20.83 -40.33
N ILE A 730 -11.66 19.95 -40.83
CA ILE A 730 -10.99 18.93 -40.03
C ILE A 730 -9.52 19.31 -39.85
N TRP A 731 -9.01 19.21 -38.62
CA TRP A 731 -7.61 19.47 -38.28
C TRP A 731 -6.99 18.27 -37.56
N GLY A 732 -5.75 17.91 -37.90
CA GLY A 732 -5.02 16.80 -37.26
C GLY A 732 -4.59 15.72 -38.24
N THR A 733 -4.00 14.65 -37.71
CA THR A 733 -3.27 13.62 -38.48
C THR A 733 -4.14 12.42 -38.86
N GLU A 734 -3.56 11.49 -39.64
CA GLU A 734 -4.14 10.16 -39.92
C GLU A 734 -5.46 10.19 -40.71
N TRP A 735 -5.67 11.25 -41.49
CA TRP A 735 -6.78 11.35 -42.43
C TRP A 735 -6.39 10.81 -43.82
N PRO A 736 -7.30 10.13 -44.54
CA PRO A 736 -7.04 9.68 -45.90
C PRO A 736 -6.79 10.84 -46.85
N ASN A 737 -5.83 10.69 -47.77
CA ASN A 737 -5.61 11.65 -48.86
C ASN A 737 -6.49 11.31 -50.08
N CYS A 738 -7.80 11.34 -49.89
CA CYS A 738 -8.81 11.13 -50.95
C CYS A 738 -10.06 11.96 -50.67
N LEU A 739 -10.94 12.12 -51.66
CA LEU A 739 -12.24 12.76 -51.45
C LEU A 739 -13.11 11.91 -50.49
N PRO A 740 -13.88 12.53 -49.59
CA PRO A 740 -14.02 13.98 -49.43
C PRO A 740 -12.91 14.64 -48.58
N PHE A 741 -12.11 13.87 -47.84
CA PHE A 741 -11.14 14.36 -46.86
C PHE A 741 -10.09 15.33 -47.43
N SER A 742 -9.62 15.11 -48.66
CA SER A 742 -8.64 15.99 -49.31
C SER A 742 -9.14 17.44 -49.50
N ARG A 743 -10.46 17.69 -49.37
CA ARG A 743 -11.07 19.02 -49.41
C ARG A 743 -11.26 19.64 -48.03
N ILE A 744 -11.66 18.83 -47.05
CA ILE A 744 -12.09 19.30 -45.72
C ILE A 744 -10.98 19.25 -44.66
N VAL A 745 -9.94 18.43 -44.88
CA VAL A 745 -8.78 18.35 -44.00
C VAL A 745 -7.83 19.52 -44.27
N GLN A 746 -7.59 20.32 -43.23
CA GLN A 746 -6.77 21.51 -43.29
C GLN A 746 -5.29 21.17 -43.14
N ARG A 747 -4.43 22.00 -43.74
CA ARG A 747 -2.96 21.88 -43.69
C ARG A 747 -2.43 20.47 -44.02
N GLY A 748 -3.11 19.77 -44.93
CA GLY A 748 -2.70 18.42 -45.37
C GLY A 748 -2.67 17.37 -44.25
N GLY A 749 -3.40 17.60 -43.16
CA GLY A 749 -3.43 16.69 -42.02
C GLY A 749 -2.21 16.80 -41.10
N ALA A 750 -1.61 17.98 -41.01
CA ALA A 750 -0.51 18.24 -40.07
C ALA A 750 -0.98 18.17 -38.60
N ARG A 751 -0.06 17.84 -37.70
CA ARG A 751 -0.29 17.95 -36.25
C ARG A 751 -0.46 19.42 -35.87
N VAL A 752 -1.45 19.69 -35.03
CA VAL A 752 -1.83 21.05 -34.61
C VAL A 752 -1.25 21.34 -33.22
N SER A 753 -0.71 22.53 -33.00
CA SER A 753 -0.23 22.95 -31.68
C SER A 753 -1.40 23.31 -30.75
N VAL A 754 -1.11 23.50 -29.46
CA VAL A 754 -2.12 23.91 -28.47
C VAL A 754 -2.68 25.29 -28.78
N GLU A 755 -1.82 26.21 -29.19
CA GLU A 755 -2.18 27.57 -29.57
C GLU A 755 -3.13 27.57 -30.78
N ASP A 756 -2.81 26.77 -31.80
CA ASP A 756 -3.58 26.74 -33.03
C ASP A 756 -4.94 26.04 -32.84
N TYR A 757 -5.01 24.91 -32.13
CA TYR A 757 -6.33 24.28 -31.94
C TYR A 757 -7.24 25.12 -31.04
N THR A 758 -6.69 25.88 -30.08
CA THR A 758 -7.48 26.80 -29.25
C THR A 758 -8.11 27.88 -30.11
N LYS A 759 -7.38 28.39 -31.12
CA LYS A 759 -7.93 29.31 -32.12
C LYS A 759 -9.02 28.65 -32.96
N VAL A 760 -8.83 27.41 -33.40
CA VAL A 760 -9.89 26.65 -34.11
C VAL A 760 -11.17 26.58 -33.27
N PHE A 761 -11.05 26.31 -31.97
CA PHE A 761 -12.20 26.19 -31.07
C PHE A 761 -12.99 27.47 -30.91
N ASN A 762 -12.29 28.60 -30.68
CA ASN A 762 -12.96 29.90 -30.57
C ASN A 762 -13.40 30.48 -31.93
N ALA A 763 -12.81 30.06 -33.04
CA ALA A 763 -13.19 30.51 -34.39
C ALA A 763 -14.40 29.74 -34.96
N SER A 764 -14.66 28.52 -34.48
CA SER A 764 -15.70 27.64 -35.00
C SER A 764 -17.02 27.80 -34.26
N THR A 765 -18.14 27.66 -34.95
CA THR A 765 -19.47 27.77 -34.32
C THR A 765 -19.85 26.51 -33.53
N ILE A 766 -19.55 25.33 -34.10
CA ILE A 766 -19.75 24.03 -33.44
C ILE A 766 -18.47 23.21 -33.54
N ASN A 767 -17.96 22.75 -32.40
CA ASN A 767 -16.84 21.80 -32.35
C ASN A 767 -17.38 20.40 -32.10
N ILE A 768 -17.24 19.49 -33.06
CA ILE A 768 -17.63 18.10 -32.87
C ILE A 768 -16.57 17.42 -32.00
N ASN A 769 -17.02 16.69 -30.99
CA ASN A 769 -16.18 15.86 -30.15
C ASN A 769 -16.68 14.40 -30.18
N LEU A 770 -16.29 13.68 -31.24
CA LEU A 770 -16.55 12.25 -31.38
C LEU A 770 -15.34 11.46 -30.86
N HIS A 771 -15.49 10.65 -29.80
CA HIS A 771 -14.37 9.84 -29.32
C HIS A 771 -14.02 8.72 -30.32
N SER A 772 -12.79 8.23 -30.24
CA SER A 772 -12.27 7.21 -31.15
C SER A 772 -12.91 5.84 -30.89
N SER A 773 -13.24 5.11 -31.97
CA SER A 773 -13.61 3.69 -31.95
C SER A 773 -13.01 2.97 -33.17
N MET A 774 -12.56 1.72 -32.97
CA MET A 774 -12.02 0.84 -34.03
C MET A 774 -12.88 -0.40 -34.28
N GLU A 775 -13.79 -0.72 -33.35
CA GLU A 775 -14.57 -1.96 -33.39
C GLU A 775 -15.88 -1.80 -34.16
N ARG A 776 -16.33 -0.55 -34.38
CA ARG A 776 -17.59 -0.24 -35.05
C ARG A 776 -17.47 1.00 -35.92
N ASP A 777 -18.29 1.03 -36.96
CA ASP A 777 -18.60 2.24 -37.69
C ASP A 777 -19.61 3.09 -36.89
N GLY A 778 -19.50 4.42 -36.97
CA GLY A 778 -20.45 5.32 -36.31
C GLY A 778 -20.11 5.70 -34.86
N VAL A 779 -21.15 6.01 -34.08
CA VAL A 779 -21.04 6.42 -32.66
C VAL A 779 -21.04 5.17 -31.77
N GLU A 780 -20.17 5.13 -30.76
CA GLU A 780 -20.07 3.99 -29.83
C GLU A 780 -21.08 4.15 -28.68
N PRO A 781 -22.17 3.35 -28.61
CA PRO A 781 -23.23 3.54 -27.62
C PRO A 781 -22.78 3.21 -26.18
N ASN A 782 -21.76 2.38 -26.00
CA ASN A 782 -21.28 1.93 -24.69
C ASN A 782 -19.88 2.47 -24.36
N GLY A 783 -19.56 3.67 -24.84
CA GLY A 783 -18.29 4.32 -24.56
C GLY A 783 -18.12 4.65 -23.08
N ASP A 784 -17.14 4.04 -22.43
CA ASP A 784 -16.95 4.03 -20.97
C ASP A 784 -15.76 4.88 -20.48
N PHE A 785 -15.35 5.87 -21.29
CA PHE A 785 -14.38 6.90 -20.92
C PHE A 785 -14.72 8.23 -21.58
N VAL A 786 -14.17 9.31 -21.02
CA VAL A 786 -14.26 10.67 -21.57
C VAL A 786 -12.87 11.17 -21.94
N ASN A 787 -12.72 11.71 -23.14
CA ASN A 787 -11.44 12.15 -23.70
C ASN A 787 -11.02 13.55 -23.17
N PRO A 788 -9.74 13.94 -23.33
CA PRO A 788 -9.26 15.26 -22.91
C PRO A 788 -10.03 16.41 -23.59
N ARG A 789 -10.41 16.22 -24.85
CA ARG A 789 -11.05 17.24 -25.68
C ARG A 789 -12.35 17.77 -25.07
N THR A 790 -13.10 16.91 -24.36
CA THR A 790 -14.33 17.31 -23.65
C THR A 790 -14.07 18.42 -22.63
N PHE A 791 -12.97 18.31 -21.89
CA PHE A 791 -12.55 19.28 -20.89
C PHE A 791 -11.88 20.50 -21.52
N GLU A 792 -11.05 20.30 -22.54
CA GLU A 792 -10.35 21.39 -23.24
C GLU A 792 -11.33 22.35 -23.91
N LEU A 793 -12.33 21.84 -24.65
CA LEU A 793 -13.36 22.67 -25.29
C LEU A 793 -14.16 23.48 -24.27
N ALA A 794 -14.53 22.85 -23.14
CA ALA A 794 -15.21 23.53 -22.04
C ALA A 794 -14.34 24.66 -21.46
N ALA A 795 -13.06 24.42 -21.22
CA ALA A 795 -12.16 25.41 -20.62
C ALA A 795 -11.92 26.63 -21.53
N VAL A 796 -11.76 26.37 -22.84
CA VAL A 796 -11.61 27.39 -23.88
C VAL A 796 -12.88 28.24 -24.05
N GLY A 797 -14.00 27.80 -23.49
CA GLY A 797 -15.29 28.46 -23.67
C GLY A 797 -15.78 28.34 -25.12
N ALA A 798 -15.66 27.15 -25.70
CA ALA A 798 -16.16 26.84 -27.02
C ALA A 798 -17.39 25.93 -26.94
N PHE A 799 -18.34 26.10 -27.86
CA PHE A 799 -19.48 25.19 -27.96
C PHE A 799 -19.03 23.84 -28.52
N GLN A 800 -19.43 22.77 -27.83
CA GLN A 800 -19.13 21.40 -28.23
C GLN A 800 -20.39 20.57 -28.40
N LEU A 801 -20.37 19.71 -29.41
CA LEU A 801 -21.34 18.63 -29.60
C LEU A 801 -20.58 17.32 -29.41
N VAL A 802 -20.78 16.67 -28.26
CA VAL A 802 -20.02 15.48 -27.83
C VAL A 802 -20.86 14.22 -27.97
N ASP A 803 -20.26 13.10 -28.33
CA ASP A 803 -21.03 11.85 -28.36
C ASP A 803 -21.36 11.36 -26.94
N ASN A 804 -22.48 10.65 -26.80
CA ASN A 804 -22.94 10.18 -25.50
C ASN A 804 -21.97 9.13 -24.92
N ARG A 805 -21.58 9.29 -23.64
CA ARG A 805 -20.65 8.39 -22.93
C ARG A 805 -21.20 8.02 -21.57
N THR A 806 -20.97 6.78 -21.12
CA THR A 806 -21.54 6.27 -19.86
C THR A 806 -20.97 6.98 -18.63
N LEU A 807 -19.73 7.50 -18.72
CA LEU A 807 -19.09 8.29 -17.67
C LEU A 807 -19.25 9.82 -17.85
N LEU A 808 -19.95 10.29 -18.88
CA LEU A 808 -20.17 11.73 -19.05
C LEU A 808 -21.04 12.34 -17.93
N PRO A 809 -22.16 11.72 -17.48
CA PRO A 809 -23.09 12.34 -16.52
C PRO A 809 -22.51 12.67 -15.14
N GLU A 810 -21.42 12.02 -14.74
CA GLU A 810 -20.72 12.31 -13.48
C GLU A 810 -19.69 13.46 -13.61
N LEU A 811 -19.36 13.85 -14.84
CA LEU A 811 -18.42 14.93 -15.16
C LEU A 811 -19.18 16.19 -15.56
N PHE A 812 -20.11 16.05 -16.50
CA PHE A 812 -20.97 17.14 -16.99
C PHE A 812 -22.42 16.70 -17.06
N VAL A 813 -23.35 17.61 -16.83
CA VAL A 813 -24.79 17.36 -16.94
C VAL A 813 -25.22 17.50 -18.41
N PRO A 814 -25.58 16.40 -19.11
CA PRO A 814 -25.98 16.46 -20.51
C PRO A 814 -27.23 17.34 -20.69
N GLY A 815 -27.23 18.16 -21.74
CA GLY A 815 -28.30 19.11 -22.05
C GLY A 815 -28.36 20.35 -21.16
N LYS A 816 -27.50 20.47 -20.14
CA LYS A 816 -27.38 21.68 -19.29
C LYS A 816 -25.99 22.29 -19.32
N GLU A 817 -24.97 21.45 -19.45
CA GLU A 817 -23.57 21.87 -19.51
C GLU A 817 -22.96 21.48 -20.86
N VAL A 818 -23.33 20.33 -21.43
CA VAL A 818 -22.82 19.88 -22.73
C VAL A 818 -23.94 19.37 -23.63
N ALA A 819 -23.87 19.68 -24.92
CA ALA A 819 -24.76 19.10 -25.91
C ALA A 819 -24.24 17.72 -26.34
N THR A 820 -25.10 16.70 -26.27
CA THR A 820 -24.75 15.32 -26.62
C THR A 820 -25.37 14.85 -27.93
N PHE A 821 -24.87 13.78 -28.54
CA PHE A 821 -25.54 13.02 -29.61
C PHE A 821 -25.24 11.52 -29.49
N SER A 822 -26.13 10.66 -29.96
CA SER A 822 -26.06 9.21 -29.76
C SER A 822 -25.84 8.44 -31.06
N ASP A 823 -26.15 9.06 -32.20
CA ASP A 823 -25.99 8.49 -33.52
C ASP A 823 -25.73 9.58 -34.58
N GLU A 824 -25.51 9.16 -35.82
CA GLU A 824 -25.21 10.05 -36.93
C GLU A 824 -26.39 10.97 -37.30
N GLN A 825 -27.62 10.46 -37.26
CA GLN A 825 -28.80 11.26 -37.58
C GLN A 825 -28.98 12.39 -36.56
N GLU A 826 -28.87 12.05 -35.27
CA GLU A 826 -28.93 13.02 -34.18
C GLU A 826 -27.79 14.04 -34.27
N LEU A 827 -26.59 13.63 -34.71
CA LEU A 827 -25.48 14.56 -34.98
C LEU A 827 -25.87 15.58 -36.05
N HIS A 828 -26.44 15.14 -37.18
CA HIS A 828 -26.88 16.05 -38.24
C HIS A 828 -27.98 17.00 -37.75
N ASP A 829 -29.01 16.46 -37.10
CA ASP A 829 -30.14 17.24 -36.60
C ASP A 829 -29.68 18.27 -35.56
N LYS A 830 -28.74 17.90 -34.67
CA LYS A 830 -28.18 18.81 -33.67
C LYS A 830 -27.22 19.82 -34.25
N ILE A 831 -26.50 19.52 -35.32
CA ILE A 831 -25.73 20.55 -36.05
C ILE A 831 -26.69 21.62 -36.58
N ASP A 832 -27.76 21.23 -37.28
CA ASP A 832 -28.72 22.17 -37.85
C ASP A 832 -29.47 22.97 -36.77
N TYR A 833 -29.91 22.28 -35.71
CA TYR A 833 -30.52 22.91 -34.55
C TYR A 833 -29.57 23.91 -33.91
N TYR A 834 -28.37 23.48 -33.49
CA TYR A 834 -27.50 24.35 -32.75
C TYR A 834 -26.96 25.48 -33.59
N LEU A 835 -26.79 25.37 -34.91
CA LEU A 835 -26.43 26.54 -35.75
C LEU A 835 -27.46 27.66 -35.65
N ALA A 836 -28.75 27.33 -35.56
CA ALA A 836 -29.86 28.29 -35.44
C ALA A 836 -30.09 28.84 -34.02
N HIS A 837 -29.47 28.27 -32.97
CA HIS A 837 -29.74 28.61 -31.57
C HIS A 837 -28.51 29.18 -30.83
N PRO A 838 -28.04 30.41 -31.15
CA PRO A 838 -26.82 30.98 -30.57
C PRO A 838 -26.88 31.23 -29.06
N GLU A 839 -28.06 31.60 -28.54
CA GLU A 839 -28.23 31.86 -27.11
C GLU A 839 -28.10 30.58 -26.27
N GLU A 840 -28.68 29.47 -26.75
CA GLU A 840 -28.58 28.17 -26.10
C GLU A 840 -27.13 27.65 -26.11
N ARG A 841 -26.42 27.80 -27.25
CA ARG A 841 -24.98 27.48 -27.32
C ARG A 841 -24.18 28.27 -26.28
N ALA A 842 -24.42 29.59 -26.17
CA ALA A 842 -23.73 30.43 -25.22
C ALA A 842 -23.99 29.99 -23.76
N SER A 843 -25.25 29.69 -23.42
CA SER A 843 -25.61 29.19 -22.08
C SER A 843 -24.93 27.87 -21.73
N LEU A 844 -24.92 26.90 -22.67
CA LEU A 844 -24.25 25.62 -22.47
C LEU A 844 -22.73 25.81 -22.28
N THR A 845 -22.11 26.62 -23.13
CA THR A 845 -20.67 26.91 -23.06
C THR A 845 -20.27 27.57 -21.75
N GLU A 846 -21.05 28.54 -21.26
CA GLU A 846 -20.78 29.20 -19.97
C GLU A 846 -20.88 28.21 -18.81
N ALA A 847 -21.93 27.37 -18.79
CA ALA A 847 -22.12 26.35 -17.76
C ALA A 847 -21.00 25.29 -17.79
N ALA A 848 -20.62 24.79 -18.97
CA ALA A 848 -19.49 23.86 -19.14
C ALA A 848 -18.18 24.45 -18.60
N ARG A 849 -17.93 25.73 -18.92
CA ARG A 849 -16.70 26.42 -18.51
C ARG A 849 -16.67 26.66 -17.00
N ALA A 850 -17.80 27.02 -16.40
CA ALA A 850 -17.90 27.15 -14.95
C ALA A 850 -17.61 25.80 -14.26
N ARG A 851 -18.23 24.72 -14.75
CA ARG A 851 -18.05 23.35 -14.24
C ARG A 851 -16.58 22.89 -14.33
N VAL A 852 -15.97 23.01 -15.51
CA VAL A 852 -14.62 22.48 -15.76
C VAL A 852 -13.54 23.20 -14.94
N LEU A 853 -13.65 24.52 -14.80
CA LEU A 853 -12.70 25.33 -14.02
C LEU A 853 -12.86 25.09 -12.51
N ALA A 854 -14.07 24.73 -12.06
CA ALA A 854 -14.33 24.43 -10.66
C ALA A 854 -13.89 23.01 -10.27
N GLU A 855 -13.97 22.01 -11.16
CA GLU A 855 -13.88 20.58 -10.75
C GLU A 855 -13.04 19.66 -11.65
N HIS A 856 -12.58 20.13 -12.81
CA HIS A 856 -11.92 19.27 -13.79
C HIS A 856 -10.61 19.85 -14.35
N THR A 857 -9.73 20.31 -13.45
CA THR A 857 -8.37 20.75 -13.79
C THR A 857 -7.30 19.68 -13.49
N TYR A 858 -6.17 19.71 -14.21
CA TYR A 858 -5.06 18.81 -13.91
C TYR A 858 -4.50 19.00 -12.50
N GLU A 859 -4.54 20.22 -11.97
CA GLU A 859 -4.19 20.52 -10.58
C GLU A 859 -5.03 19.70 -9.60
N GLN A 860 -6.33 19.62 -9.82
CA GLN A 860 -7.22 18.80 -8.99
C GLN A 860 -6.97 17.31 -9.17
N ARG A 861 -6.70 16.83 -10.39
CA ARG A 861 -6.39 15.40 -10.63
C ARG A 861 -5.12 14.97 -9.91
N VAL A 862 -4.07 15.77 -10.04
CA VAL A 862 -2.80 15.52 -9.38
C VAL A 862 -2.94 15.63 -7.86
N LYS A 863 -3.72 16.58 -7.36
CA LYS A 863 -4.05 16.66 -5.94
C LYS A 863 -4.70 15.36 -5.45
N THR A 864 -5.76 14.88 -6.12
CA THR A 864 -6.42 13.61 -5.79
C THR A 864 -5.48 12.40 -5.90
N MET A 865 -4.59 12.39 -6.89
CA MET A 865 -3.55 11.36 -7.03
C MET A 865 -2.64 11.34 -5.80
N LEU A 866 -2.10 12.49 -5.40
CA LEU A 866 -1.24 12.61 -4.22
C LEU A 866 -2.01 12.31 -2.92
N GLU A 867 -3.27 12.70 -2.83
CA GLU A 867 -4.14 12.38 -1.69
C GLU A 867 -4.21 10.88 -1.45
N HIS A 868 -4.33 10.08 -2.51
CA HIS A 868 -4.34 8.61 -2.43
C HIS A 868 -2.97 8.02 -2.08
N ILE A 869 -1.90 8.53 -2.68
CA ILE A 869 -0.53 8.07 -2.38
C ILE A 869 -0.16 8.39 -0.93
N PHE A 870 -0.41 9.61 -0.47
CA PHE A 870 -0.11 10.03 0.90
C PHE A 870 -0.96 9.30 1.93
N ALA A 871 -2.23 9.04 1.65
CA ALA A 871 -3.09 8.25 2.54
C ALA A 871 -2.51 6.85 2.83
N ASP A 872 -1.77 6.27 1.90
CA ASP A 872 -1.26 4.90 2.02
C ASP A 872 0.24 4.84 2.37
N ARG A 873 1.03 5.87 1.99
CA ARG A 873 2.51 5.88 2.06
C ARG A 873 3.09 7.05 2.86
N PHE A 874 2.29 7.71 3.71
CA PHE A 874 2.74 8.87 4.49
C PHE A 874 4.02 8.61 5.29
N ASP A 875 4.06 7.53 6.07
CA ASP A 875 5.19 7.22 6.97
C ASP A 875 6.45 6.81 6.20
N GLU A 876 6.27 6.04 5.11
CA GLU A 876 7.35 5.66 4.19
C GLU A 876 8.00 6.90 3.56
N LEU A 877 7.18 7.78 2.97
CA LEU A 877 7.64 9.03 2.36
C LEU A 877 8.27 9.98 3.38
N THR A 878 7.68 10.09 4.58
CA THR A 878 8.25 10.90 5.66
C THR A 878 9.65 10.43 6.01
N THR A 879 9.82 9.12 6.21
CA THR A 879 11.12 8.52 6.55
C THR A 879 12.14 8.73 5.43
N ARG A 880 11.73 8.53 4.17
CA ARG A 880 12.58 8.74 2.99
C ARG A 880 13.06 10.19 2.87
N ILE A 881 12.14 11.15 2.95
CA ILE A 881 12.45 12.58 2.89
C ILE A 881 13.40 12.98 4.04
N GLN A 882 13.17 12.46 5.25
CA GLN A 882 14.02 12.72 6.41
C GLN A 882 15.43 12.12 6.29
N ARG A 883 15.59 11.01 5.57
CA ARG A 883 16.91 10.41 5.27
C ARG A 883 17.64 11.11 4.13
N GLY A 884 16.95 11.95 3.35
CA GLY A 884 17.51 12.71 2.24
C GLY A 884 18.62 13.69 2.66
N PRO A 885 19.33 14.29 1.70
CA PRO A 885 20.42 15.23 1.98
C PRO A 885 19.93 16.54 2.60
N TRP A 886 18.69 16.95 2.30
CA TRP A 886 18.12 18.24 2.69
C TRP A 886 18.03 18.47 4.20
N PRO A 887 17.47 17.55 5.02
CA PRO A 887 17.44 17.71 6.47
C PRO A 887 18.81 18.00 7.09
N ARG A 888 19.86 17.28 6.67
CA ARG A 888 21.24 17.51 7.14
C ARG A 888 21.77 18.87 6.69
N THR A 889 21.55 19.23 5.42
CA THR A 889 21.99 20.50 4.85
C THR A 889 21.32 21.70 5.53
N LEU A 890 20.00 21.67 5.71
CA LEU A 890 19.25 22.73 6.40
C LEU A 890 19.68 22.85 7.86
N GLN A 891 19.88 21.71 8.54
CA GLN A 891 20.38 21.70 9.93
C GLN A 891 21.78 22.31 10.03
N ALA A 892 22.70 21.98 9.11
CA ALA A 892 24.06 22.53 9.07
C ALA A 892 24.09 24.03 8.73
N ALA A 893 23.08 24.51 7.99
CA ALA A 893 22.96 25.91 7.62
C ALA A 893 22.37 26.79 8.74
N LYS A 894 21.70 26.24 9.76
CA LYS A 894 21.07 27.00 10.85
C LYS A 894 21.94 28.11 11.49
N PRO A 895 23.26 27.93 11.71
CA PRO A 895 24.12 28.99 12.23
C PRO A 895 24.34 30.19 11.28
N TYR A 896 23.94 30.06 10.01
CA TYR A 896 24.14 31.04 8.94
C TYR A 896 22.79 31.48 8.36
N PRO A 897 22.09 32.45 8.97
CA PRO A 897 20.69 32.78 8.65
C PRO A 897 20.44 33.11 7.17
N GLU A 898 21.34 33.86 6.52
CA GLU A 898 21.21 34.21 5.10
C GLU A 898 21.30 32.98 4.19
N LEU A 899 22.24 32.06 4.48
CA LEU A 899 22.41 30.82 3.74
C LEU A 899 21.28 29.83 4.04
N ALA A 900 20.83 29.75 5.30
CA ALA A 900 19.71 28.92 5.72
C ALA A 900 18.41 29.33 5.00
N ALA A 901 18.10 30.63 4.96
CA ALA A 901 16.95 31.16 4.24
C ALA A 901 17.02 30.86 2.74
N LYS A 902 18.22 30.97 2.15
CA LYS A 902 18.43 30.64 0.73
C LYS A 902 18.25 29.16 0.44
N LEU A 903 18.83 28.29 1.28
CA LEU A 903 18.70 26.84 1.17
C LEU A 903 17.26 26.39 1.40
N ASP A 904 16.56 27.00 2.35
CA ASP A 904 15.14 26.74 2.58
C ASP A 904 14.32 27.18 1.36
N ALA A 905 14.54 28.38 0.81
CA ALA A 905 13.86 28.81 -0.42
C ALA A 905 14.13 27.88 -1.62
N VAL A 906 15.36 27.36 -1.77
CA VAL A 906 15.70 26.36 -2.79
C VAL A 906 15.02 25.02 -2.51
N TYR A 907 14.98 24.59 -1.25
CA TYR A 907 14.33 23.37 -0.81
C TYR A 907 12.81 23.41 -1.04
N GLN A 908 12.16 24.52 -0.71
CA GLN A 908 10.72 24.74 -0.90
C GLN A 908 10.35 24.78 -2.38
N ARG A 909 11.23 25.29 -3.26
CA ARG A 909 11.05 25.21 -4.72
C ARG A 909 11.35 23.84 -5.31
N GLY A 910 11.91 22.96 -4.50
CA GLY A 910 12.13 21.57 -4.85
C GLY A 910 13.35 21.27 -5.67
N CYS A 911 14.28 22.20 -5.74
CA CYS A 911 15.54 21.98 -6.41
C CYS A 911 16.44 21.06 -5.56
N GLU A 912 17.54 20.59 -6.16
CA GLU A 912 18.61 19.97 -5.39
C GLU A 912 19.44 21.03 -4.66
N PRO A 913 20.13 20.68 -3.54
CA PRO A 913 21.01 21.61 -2.84
C PRO A 913 22.34 21.80 -3.60
N THR A 914 22.25 22.08 -4.90
CA THR A 914 23.42 22.32 -5.75
C THR A 914 23.76 23.79 -5.78
N LEU A 915 25.02 24.06 -6.10
CA LEU A 915 25.53 25.40 -6.26
C LEU A 915 24.93 26.13 -7.48
N ASP A 916 24.37 25.41 -8.45
CA ASP A 916 23.68 26.02 -9.60
C ASP A 916 22.34 26.61 -9.15
N GLU A 917 21.55 25.81 -8.45
CA GLU A 917 20.24 26.17 -7.93
C GLU A 917 20.32 27.30 -6.89
N LEU A 918 21.35 27.24 -6.04
CA LEU A 918 21.64 28.30 -5.07
C LEU A 918 22.04 29.63 -5.73
N VAL A 919 22.52 29.63 -6.97
CA VAL A 919 22.99 30.86 -7.65
C VAL A 919 22.01 31.34 -8.72
N GLY A 920 21.08 30.50 -9.17
CA GLY A 920 20.09 30.83 -10.22
C GLY A 920 19.35 32.14 -9.98
N ASP A 921 18.90 32.41 -8.75
CA ASP A 921 18.15 33.63 -8.43
C ASP A 921 19.01 34.87 -8.25
N ILE A 922 20.33 34.69 -8.13
CA ILE A 922 21.26 35.80 -7.94
C ILE A 922 21.41 36.61 -9.24
N GLN A 923 21.04 36.04 -10.40
CA GLN A 923 21.30 36.62 -11.71
C GLN A 923 20.29 37.69 -12.18
N GLN A 924 19.17 37.93 -11.47
CA GLN A 924 18.10 38.81 -11.95
C GLN A 924 17.89 40.12 -11.16
N GLY A 925 18.74 40.43 -10.16
CA GLY A 925 18.53 41.57 -9.26
C GLY A 925 19.25 42.88 -9.64
N LYS A 926 18.63 44.03 -9.36
CA LYS A 926 19.28 45.36 -9.24
C LYS A 926 19.46 45.68 -7.75
N GLY A 927 20.48 45.11 -7.10
CA GLY A 927 20.76 45.29 -5.67
C GLY A 927 22.20 44.94 -5.29
N LYS A 928 22.63 45.27 -4.06
CA LYS A 928 23.94 44.83 -3.54
C LYS A 928 23.82 43.42 -3.00
N LEU A 929 24.72 42.53 -3.43
CA LEU A 929 24.79 41.14 -2.97
C LEU A 929 25.19 41.09 -1.49
N ASN A 930 24.53 40.24 -0.70
CA ASN A 930 24.97 39.93 0.66
C ASN A 930 26.22 39.03 0.65
N ASP A 931 26.85 38.83 1.81
CA ASP A 931 28.11 38.09 1.93
C ASP A 931 27.95 36.61 1.52
N ALA A 932 26.80 35.99 1.85
CA ALA A 932 26.50 34.62 1.43
C ALA A 932 26.38 34.49 -0.10
N GLU A 933 25.70 35.43 -0.75
CA GLU A 933 25.54 35.47 -2.21
C GLU A 933 26.86 35.69 -2.94
N GLN A 934 27.73 36.57 -2.43
CA GLN A 934 29.07 36.79 -2.99
C GLN A 934 29.91 35.52 -2.92
N LYS A 935 29.88 34.81 -1.78
CA LYS A 935 30.60 33.54 -1.60
C LYS A 935 30.06 32.43 -2.48
N LEU A 936 28.73 32.32 -2.62
CA LEU A 936 28.09 31.34 -3.51
C LEU A 936 28.45 31.59 -4.98
N LEU A 937 28.42 32.85 -5.43
CA LEU A 937 28.87 33.22 -6.78
C LEU A 937 30.35 32.91 -7.01
N PHE A 938 31.21 33.21 -6.04
CA PHE A 938 32.63 32.90 -6.11
C PHE A 938 32.89 31.39 -6.23
N LEU A 939 32.23 30.58 -5.39
CA LEU A 939 32.31 29.12 -5.46
C LEU A 939 31.80 28.61 -6.81
N HIS A 940 30.71 29.18 -7.33
CA HIS A 940 30.12 28.79 -8.61
C HIS A 940 31.09 29.06 -9.77
N HIS A 941 31.74 30.23 -9.76
CA HIS A 941 32.75 30.60 -10.75
C HIS A 941 33.98 29.69 -10.69
N LEU A 942 34.51 29.42 -9.48
CA LEU A 942 35.62 28.47 -9.29
C LEU A 942 35.29 27.08 -9.82
N ARG A 943 34.09 26.58 -9.55
CA ARG A 943 33.64 25.27 -10.04
C ARG A 943 33.59 25.23 -11.58
N GLY A 944 33.15 26.31 -12.21
CA GLY A 944 33.16 26.49 -13.66
C GLY A 944 34.57 26.43 -14.25
N GLN A 945 35.52 27.16 -13.64
CA GLN A 945 36.93 27.14 -14.05
C GLN A 945 37.55 25.74 -13.90
N ILE A 946 37.29 25.05 -12.79
CA ILE A 946 37.79 23.68 -12.56
C ILE A 946 37.23 22.70 -13.61
N LYS A 947 35.95 22.81 -13.99
CA LYS A 947 35.35 22.00 -15.06
C LYS A 947 36.04 22.24 -16.40
N GLN A 948 36.30 23.50 -16.75
CA GLN A 948 37.02 23.85 -17.99
C GLN A 948 38.45 23.30 -18.01
N VAL A 949 39.20 23.44 -16.91
CA VAL A 949 40.56 22.89 -16.81
C VAL A 949 40.57 21.37 -16.91
N ARG A 950 39.60 20.67 -16.29
CA ARG A 950 39.47 19.21 -16.39
C ARG A 950 39.07 18.75 -17.80
N LYS A 951 38.20 19.51 -18.48
CA LYS A 951 37.82 19.24 -19.86
C LYS A 951 39.00 19.43 -20.81
N ALA A 952 39.73 20.53 -20.69
CA ALA A 952 40.94 20.79 -21.47
C ALA A 952 42.01 19.71 -21.28
N ARG A 953 42.21 19.23 -20.04
CA ARG A 953 43.11 18.09 -19.77
C ARG A 953 42.65 16.78 -20.42
N ARG A 954 41.35 16.47 -20.39
CA ARG A 954 40.81 15.26 -21.05
C ARG A 954 40.92 15.33 -22.57
N GLU A 955 40.75 16.51 -23.16
CA GLU A 955 40.92 16.75 -24.59
C GLU A 955 42.40 16.67 -25.00
N ASP A 956 43.33 17.20 -24.18
CA ASP A 956 44.77 17.03 -24.36
C ASP A 956 45.22 15.56 -24.24
N ASP A 957 44.64 14.81 -23.30
CA ASP A 957 44.95 13.39 -23.12
C ASP A 957 44.35 12.53 -24.26
N GLN A 958 43.20 12.92 -24.83
CA GLN A 958 42.62 12.28 -26.02
C GLN A 958 43.34 12.64 -27.33
N GLN A 959 44.02 13.78 -27.41
CA GLN A 959 44.87 14.14 -28.57
C GLN A 959 46.27 13.51 -28.52
N LYS A 960 46.69 13.01 -27.35
CA LYS A 960 47.97 12.31 -27.16
C LYS A 960 47.88 10.79 -27.33
N ILE A 961 46.66 10.24 -27.37
CA ILE A 961 46.34 8.87 -27.77
C ILE A 961 46.07 8.88 -29.27
#